data_AF-A0A7S1I6Q6-F1
#
_entry.id   AF-A0A7S1I6Q6-F1
#
_cell.length_a   1.000
_cell.length_b   1.000
_cell.length_c   1.000
_cell.angle_alpha   90.00
_cell.angle_beta   90.00
_cell.angle_gamma   90.00
#
_symmetry.space_group_name_H-M   'P 1'
#
loop_
_entity.id
_entity.type
_entity.pdbx_description
1 polymer ?
#
loop_
_entity_poly.entity_id
_entity_poly.type
_entity_poly.pdbx_seq_one_letter_code
_entity_poly.pdbx_strand_id
1 'polypeptide(L)'
;FFGIIFLSKMADDDDRDEMQKLFGQDAGQQSGFCDFFRSLPGSGDIVRFFLRQGYYTVHGDNCEYIARHYIKTDRCIQLLGPRNNPLPSCVVNAKLFDEIISDLWKKARIEVWEHQGRSWELVKKCSPGNVEDFEDTIFGHEGTGDAAIVMAIKFHEEAGRMKFGCAYCNSTQRELGVAEFVDGDQYLNLESFFLQTGAKECLFPAAAKGTTGENDVIVDVMKRIGVVPTEVKKTDFVPKKDGWGTVSDLLREGVVLNEELEMKDSLGALGALIGYLKLGADGEASAQFMLKKVELHKYMRMDAAAVRALNLFPDTTGPFEQTSNRQAGLSLFGLLNQCRTSMGSRLLKQWITQPLLDLEEITKRQTLIEIFTEDVLFKQALRDDILRKVPDLDGLIKKFLRRKAKLVDTVALGKFLEAVPVLKSTLEGYSGVHISLLRMEFIEPLEEICGHFENLQQLIASTLDFSTPGEVVIAPSFDEELEDLADRRQKLDRKIDKVYQAALEELEMDPKNMKLEKEKTGYYFKVSRQKDAALRKSKCYTILETRKEGVRFTNDMLLGLNTTRRELLEAYEKRQSTIEEKLQDTIASYMPVIEDVKEYITTLDIFISLAHVVLEAPIQYQRPTVLPREKGIMEIKGARHPTLETHNSVSFIPNDIHLDQSAQIFQLITGPNMGGKSTYIRMAGLLQHMAQIGMFLPCTSASLSIRDCILARVGAADYQCRGGSTFMA
;
A
#
# COMPACT_ATOMS: atom_id res chain seq x y z
N PHE A 1 -13.06 -17.63 -18.91
CA PHE A 1 -12.85 -19.07 -19.17
C PHE A 1 -12.47 -19.38 -20.62
N PHE A 2 -12.92 -18.62 -21.63
CA PHE A 2 -12.55 -18.84 -23.04
C PHE A 2 -11.08 -18.51 -23.41
N GLY A 3 -10.34 -17.73 -22.63
CA GLY A 3 -8.97 -17.31 -22.97
C GLY A 3 -7.84 -18.29 -22.63
N ILE A 4 -8.03 -19.19 -21.66
CA ILE A 4 -6.96 -20.11 -21.20
C ILE A 4 -6.85 -21.34 -22.12
N ILE A 5 -7.95 -21.75 -22.74
CA ILE A 5 -7.97 -22.90 -23.67
C ILE A 5 -7.38 -22.50 -25.04
N PHE A 6 -7.36 -21.20 -25.39
CA PHE A 6 -6.92 -20.74 -26.70
C PHE A 6 -5.40 -20.77 -26.88
N LEU A 7 -4.61 -20.58 -25.82
CA LEU A 7 -3.14 -20.54 -25.90
C LEU A 7 -2.47 -21.92 -25.88
N SER A 8 -3.21 -22.98 -25.55
CA SER A 8 -2.67 -24.34 -25.40
C SER A 8 -2.74 -25.19 -26.68
N LYS A 9 -3.37 -24.72 -27.77
CA LYS A 9 -3.82 -25.59 -28.86
C LYS A 9 -3.41 -25.16 -30.28
N MET A 10 -2.43 -24.28 -30.42
CA MET A 10 -1.99 -23.76 -31.72
C MET A 10 -0.51 -24.06 -31.94
N ALA A 11 -0.26 -25.05 -32.79
CA ALA A 11 1.05 -25.54 -33.16
C ALA A 11 0.99 -26.07 -34.61
N ASP A 12 0.60 -25.24 -35.57
CA ASP A 12 0.85 -25.47 -37.01
C ASP A 12 1.00 -24.14 -37.77
N ASP A 13 1.65 -24.17 -38.94
CA ASP A 13 2.03 -23.00 -39.76
C ASP A 13 0.84 -22.13 -40.25
N ASP A 14 -0.40 -22.64 -40.20
CA ASP A 14 -1.64 -21.90 -40.51
C ASP A 14 -1.99 -20.82 -39.44
N ASP A 15 -1.32 -20.83 -38.28
CA ASP A 15 -1.65 -19.97 -37.13
C ASP A 15 -1.09 -18.53 -37.23
N ARG A 16 -0.19 -18.23 -38.19
CA ARG A 16 0.35 -16.86 -38.38
C ARG A 16 -0.71 -15.86 -38.84
N ASP A 17 -1.67 -16.30 -39.64
CA ASP A 17 -2.72 -15.45 -40.20
C ASP A 17 -3.83 -15.16 -39.17
N GLU A 18 -4.15 -16.08 -38.26
CA GLU A 18 -5.07 -15.81 -37.14
C GLU A 18 -4.42 -14.99 -36.01
N MET A 19 -3.12 -15.16 -35.80
CA MET A 19 -2.34 -14.34 -34.86
C MET A 19 -2.04 -12.92 -35.39
N GLN A 20 -1.91 -12.72 -36.71
CA GLN A 20 -1.85 -11.38 -37.31
C GLN A 20 -3.18 -10.62 -37.14
N LYS A 21 -4.32 -11.33 -37.15
CA LYS A 21 -5.63 -10.72 -36.83
C LYS A 21 -5.71 -10.22 -35.38
N LEU A 22 -5.02 -10.87 -34.44
CA LEU A 22 -4.97 -10.45 -33.03
C LEU A 22 -4.32 -9.07 -32.85
N PHE A 23 -3.32 -8.70 -33.67
CA PHE A 23 -2.72 -7.36 -33.63
C PHE A 23 -3.51 -6.29 -34.40
N GLY A 24 -4.54 -6.69 -35.16
CA GLY A 24 -5.66 -5.85 -35.62
C GLY A 24 -5.30 -4.59 -36.42
N GLN A 25 -4.12 -4.53 -37.05
CA GLN A 25 -3.61 -3.32 -37.70
C GLN A 25 -3.16 -3.58 -39.14
N ASP A 26 -3.58 -2.69 -40.05
CA ASP A 26 -3.06 -2.60 -41.42
C ASP A 26 -1.54 -2.40 -41.39
N ALA A 27 -0.82 -2.88 -42.41
CA ALA A 27 0.64 -2.81 -42.49
C ALA A 27 1.19 -1.37 -42.30
N GLY A 28 0.44 -0.35 -42.73
CA GLY A 28 0.79 1.06 -42.52
C GLY A 28 0.68 1.52 -41.06
N GLN A 29 -0.31 1.03 -40.31
CA GLN A 29 -0.47 1.33 -38.88
C GLN A 29 0.60 0.63 -38.04
N GLN A 30 0.99 -0.59 -38.42
CA GLN A 30 2.08 -1.31 -37.76
C GLN A 30 3.43 -0.60 -37.92
N SER A 31 3.72 -0.06 -39.10
CA SER A 31 4.93 0.74 -39.31
C SER A 31 4.92 2.01 -38.48
N GLY A 32 3.79 2.74 -38.47
CA GLY A 32 3.64 3.96 -37.65
C GLY A 32 3.81 3.69 -36.15
N PHE A 33 3.32 2.54 -35.66
CA PHE A 33 3.55 2.13 -34.27
C PHE A 33 5.03 1.83 -34.00
N CYS A 34 5.72 1.12 -34.89
CA CYS A 34 7.15 0.81 -34.72
C CYS A 34 8.00 2.09 -34.66
N ASP A 35 7.68 3.09 -35.49
CA ASP A 35 8.39 4.37 -35.50
C ASP A 35 8.11 5.17 -34.23
N PHE A 36 6.85 5.18 -33.76
CA PHE A 36 6.49 5.75 -32.47
C PHE A 36 7.24 5.07 -31.31
N PHE A 37 7.22 3.74 -31.22
CA PHE A 37 7.89 3.01 -30.15
C PHE A 37 9.40 3.31 -30.12
N ARG A 38 10.04 3.44 -31.29
CA ARG A 38 11.46 3.79 -31.40
C ARG A 38 11.76 5.25 -31.06
N SER A 39 10.77 6.14 -31.13
CA SER A 39 10.92 7.53 -30.70
C SER A 39 10.92 7.68 -29.17
N LEU A 40 10.47 6.66 -28.44
CA LEU A 40 10.45 6.68 -26.99
C LEU A 40 11.88 6.55 -26.41
N PRO A 41 12.14 7.10 -25.21
CA PRO A 41 13.42 6.92 -24.51
C PRO A 41 13.74 5.42 -24.32
N GLY A 42 15.02 5.07 -24.17
CA GLY A 42 15.45 3.67 -23.99
C GLY A 42 14.72 2.93 -22.86
N SER A 43 14.58 1.60 -23.00
CA SER A 43 13.79 0.72 -22.13
C SER A 43 14.23 0.75 -20.67
N GLY A 44 15.54 0.83 -20.39
CA GLY A 44 16.10 0.93 -19.04
C GLY A 44 15.35 0.12 -17.98
N ASP A 45 14.97 0.77 -16.88
CA ASP A 45 14.14 0.21 -15.80
C ASP A 45 12.62 0.42 -16.01
N ILE A 46 12.17 0.66 -17.26
CA ILE A 46 10.78 1.01 -17.60
C ILE A 46 10.12 -0.09 -18.43
N VAL A 47 9.09 -0.69 -17.86
CA VAL A 47 8.23 -1.69 -18.52
C VAL A 47 7.02 -1.00 -19.14
N ARG A 48 6.94 -1.01 -20.48
CA ARG A 48 5.87 -0.35 -21.24
C ARG A 48 4.84 -1.34 -21.74
N PHE A 49 3.58 -1.10 -21.39
CA PHE A 49 2.41 -1.81 -21.91
C PHE A 49 1.61 -0.89 -22.81
N PHE A 50 1.02 -1.47 -23.85
CA PHE A 50 0.18 -0.78 -24.81
C PHE A 50 -1.22 -1.38 -24.77
N LEU A 51 -2.19 -0.62 -24.28
CA LEU A 51 -3.59 -1.03 -24.20
C LEU A 51 -4.20 -1.04 -25.61
N ARG A 52 -4.82 -2.17 -25.95
CA ARG A 52 -5.61 -2.38 -27.16
C ARG A 52 -7.03 -2.79 -26.76
N GLN A 53 -7.83 -3.28 -27.70
CA GLN A 53 -9.25 -3.64 -27.49
C GLN A 53 -9.44 -4.81 -26.50
N GLY A 54 -9.26 -4.57 -25.20
CA GLY A 54 -9.45 -5.52 -24.10
C GLY A 54 -8.22 -6.35 -23.70
N TYR A 55 -7.04 -6.07 -24.25
CA TYR A 55 -5.78 -6.75 -23.92
C TYR A 55 -4.58 -5.80 -24.05
N TYR A 56 -3.42 -6.21 -23.53
CA TYR A 56 -2.18 -5.42 -23.52
C TYR A 56 -1.13 -6.03 -24.45
N THR A 57 -0.27 -5.21 -25.05
CA THR A 57 0.91 -5.67 -25.79
C THR A 57 2.20 -5.09 -25.22
N VAL A 58 3.28 -5.86 -25.28
CA VAL A 58 4.62 -5.45 -24.82
C VAL A 58 5.63 -5.71 -25.92
N HIS A 59 6.65 -4.85 -26.04
CA HIS A 59 7.56 -4.82 -27.19
C HIS A 59 9.03 -4.65 -26.77
N GLY A 60 9.97 -5.05 -27.63
CA GLY A 60 11.41 -4.89 -27.41
C GLY A 60 11.95 -5.78 -26.29
N ASP A 61 12.92 -5.28 -25.53
CA ASP A 61 13.55 -6.01 -24.41
C ASP A 61 12.52 -6.42 -23.35
N ASN A 62 11.50 -5.58 -23.12
CA ASN A 62 10.41 -5.85 -22.19
C ASN A 62 9.60 -7.09 -22.61
N CYS A 63 9.45 -7.33 -23.92
CA CYS A 63 8.77 -8.50 -24.45
C CYS A 63 9.54 -9.77 -24.11
N GLU A 64 10.86 -9.78 -24.35
CA GLU A 64 11.70 -10.93 -24.03
C GLU A 64 11.70 -11.25 -22.53
N TYR A 65 11.78 -10.21 -21.69
CA TYR A 65 11.71 -10.36 -20.25
C TYR A 65 10.38 -10.98 -19.81
N ILE A 66 9.24 -10.44 -20.25
CA ILE A 66 7.92 -10.95 -19.87
C ILE A 66 7.67 -12.36 -20.41
N ALA A 67 8.10 -12.64 -21.64
CA ALA A 67 7.96 -13.96 -22.26
C ALA A 67 8.68 -15.05 -21.45
N ARG A 68 9.92 -14.78 -21.02
CA ARG A 68 10.74 -15.73 -20.25
C ARG A 68 10.29 -15.88 -18.81
N HIS A 69 9.95 -14.77 -18.13
CA HIS A 69 9.68 -14.79 -16.69
C HIS A 69 8.22 -15.09 -16.32
N TYR A 70 7.25 -14.59 -17.07
CA TYR A 70 5.83 -14.70 -16.72
C TYR A 70 5.10 -15.70 -17.61
N ILE A 71 5.27 -15.60 -18.94
CA ILE A 71 4.61 -16.51 -19.89
C ILE A 71 5.32 -17.87 -19.94
N LYS A 72 6.62 -17.91 -19.58
CA LYS A 72 7.48 -19.11 -19.54
C LYS A 72 7.63 -19.81 -20.90
N THR A 73 7.49 -19.07 -22.00
CA THR A 73 7.75 -19.60 -23.34
C THR A 73 8.18 -18.50 -24.31
N ASP A 74 9.21 -18.76 -25.10
CA ASP A 74 9.64 -17.84 -26.17
C ASP A 74 8.73 -17.92 -27.41
N ARG A 75 7.85 -18.93 -27.49
CA ARG A 75 6.93 -19.12 -28.63
C ARG A 75 5.86 -18.03 -28.73
N CYS A 76 5.64 -17.27 -27.67
CA CYS A 76 4.68 -16.15 -27.68
C CYS A 76 5.25 -14.87 -28.31
N ILE A 77 6.55 -14.83 -28.62
CA ILE A 77 7.20 -13.65 -29.19
C ILE A 77 6.95 -13.62 -30.70
N GLN A 78 6.33 -12.53 -31.15
CA GLN A 78 6.07 -12.23 -32.55
C GLN A 78 6.88 -11.03 -33.02
N LEU A 79 7.22 -11.00 -34.30
CA LEU A 79 8.01 -9.94 -34.90
C LEU A 79 7.08 -8.99 -35.66
N LEU A 80 6.90 -7.77 -35.15
CA LEU A 80 6.11 -6.71 -35.79
C LEU A 80 6.99 -5.79 -36.66
N GLY A 81 6.41 -5.26 -37.74
CA GLY A 81 7.06 -4.25 -38.59
C GLY A 81 7.81 -4.81 -39.81
N PRO A 82 8.57 -3.96 -40.53
CA PRO A 82 9.22 -4.32 -41.79
C PRO A 82 10.32 -5.38 -41.59
N ARG A 83 10.46 -6.30 -42.55
CA ARG A 83 11.42 -7.44 -42.50
C ARG A 83 12.87 -7.04 -42.22
N ASN A 84 13.28 -5.81 -42.54
CA ASN A 84 14.64 -5.32 -42.29
C ASN A 84 14.93 -4.97 -40.82
N ASN A 85 13.91 -4.74 -39.98
CA ASN A 85 14.10 -4.41 -38.58
C ASN A 85 12.86 -4.79 -37.76
N PRO A 86 12.70 -6.08 -37.42
CA PRO A 86 11.54 -6.58 -36.72
C PRO A 86 11.54 -6.19 -35.22
N LEU A 87 10.38 -5.87 -34.68
CA LEU A 87 10.17 -5.54 -33.27
C LEU A 87 9.55 -6.76 -32.53
N PRO A 88 10.27 -7.40 -31.58
CA PRO A 88 9.70 -8.51 -30.80
C PRO A 88 8.54 -8.01 -29.93
N SER A 89 7.45 -8.76 -29.93
CA SER A 89 6.14 -8.33 -29.41
C SER A 89 5.36 -9.51 -28.85
N CYS A 90 4.72 -9.36 -27.69
CA CYS A 90 3.87 -10.39 -27.09
C CYS A 90 2.53 -9.81 -26.60
N VAL A 91 1.51 -10.67 -26.50
CA VAL A 91 0.16 -10.32 -26.03
C VAL A 91 -0.01 -10.77 -24.58
N VAL A 92 -0.53 -9.87 -23.75
CA VAL A 92 -0.80 -10.08 -22.33
C VAL A 92 -2.29 -9.83 -22.07
N ASN A 93 -2.98 -10.82 -21.50
CA ASN A 93 -4.39 -10.66 -21.12
C ASN A 93 -4.51 -9.86 -19.79
N ALA A 94 -5.71 -9.37 -19.46
CA ALA A 94 -5.92 -8.54 -18.26
C ALA A 94 -5.50 -9.22 -16.94
N LYS A 95 -5.74 -10.53 -16.80
CA LYS A 95 -5.37 -11.26 -15.57
C LYS A 95 -3.86 -11.39 -15.39
N LEU A 96 -3.17 -11.77 -16.46
CA LEU A 96 -1.71 -11.88 -16.46
C LEU A 96 -1.06 -10.50 -16.31
N PHE A 97 -1.69 -9.46 -16.87
CA PHE A 97 -1.28 -8.08 -16.63
C PHE A 97 -1.34 -7.77 -15.13
N ASP A 98 -2.45 -8.03 -14.45
CA ASP A 98 -2.58 -7.80 -13.00
C ASP A 98 -1.52 -8.58 -12.19
N GLU A 99 -1.24 -9.83 -12.56
CA GLU A 99 -0.16 -10.64 -11.96
C GLU A 99 1.23 -10.02 -12.18
N ILE A 100 1.54 -9.54 -13.39
CA ILE A 100 2.82 -8.90 -13.71
C ILE A 100 2.97 -7.59 -12.96
N ILE A 101 1.93 -6.76 -12.92
CA ILE A 101 1.94 -5.49 -12.18
C ILE A 101 2.21 -5.77 -10.71
N SER A 102 1.55 -6.76 -10.11
CA SER A 102 1.69 -7.14 -8.70
C SER A 102 3.12 -7.53 -8.29
N ASP A 103 3.92 -8.11 -9.20
CA ASP A 103 5.34 -8.43 -8.93
C ASP A 103 6.29 -7.28 -9.29
N LEU A 104 6.09 -6.62 -10.44
CA LEU A 104 7.05 -5.63 -10.97
C LEU A 104 6.98 -4.25 -10.33
N TRP A 105 5.86 -3.84 -9.74
CA TRP A 105 5.69 -2.46 -9.25
C TRP A 105 6.72 -2.05 -8.21
N LYS A 106 7.31 -3.00 -7.46
CA LYS A 106 8.35 -2.73 -6.46
C LYS A 106 9.76 -2.58 -7.04
N LYS A 107 9.97 -3.03 -8.28
CA LYS A 107 11.30 -3.20 -8.89
C LYS A 107 11.52 -2.30 -10.10
N ALA A 108 10.46 -1.96 -10.82
CA ALA A 108 10.53 -1.24 -12.09
C ALA A 108 9.45 -0.17 -12.20
N ARG A 109 9.67 0.79 -13.08
CA ARG A 109 8.63 1.73 -13.50
C ARG A 109 7.78 1.09 -14.58
N ILE A 110 6.49 1.37 -14.56
CA ILE A 110 5.51 0.80 -15.49
C ILE A 110 4.75 1.93 -16.16
N GLU A 111 4.60 1.85 -17.47
CA GLU A 111 3.84 2.82 -18.26
C GLU A 111 2.78 2.08 -19.07
N VAL A 112 1.54 2.59 -19.06
CA VAL A 112 0.45 2.10 -19.92
C VAL A 112 0.06 3.18 -20.90
N TRP A 113 0.23 2.87 -22.18
CA TRP A 113 -0.08 3.74 -23.29
C TRP A 113 -1.37 3.30 -23.97
N GLU A 114 -2.24 4.23 -24.34
CA GLU A 114 -3.49 3.98 -25.06
C GLU A 114 -3.55 4.83 -26.33
N HIS A 115 -4.19 4.30 -27.37
CA HIS A 115 -4.34 5.00 -28.64
C HIS A 115 -5.64 5.82 -28.70
N GLN A 116 -5.54 7.15 -28.51
CA GLN A 116 -6.70 8.06 -28.58
C GLN A 116 -7.05 8.50 -30.01
N GLY A 117 -6.98 7.57 -30.97
CA GLY A 117 -7.36 7.79 -32.37
C GLY A 117 -6.32 8.53 -33.24
N ARG A 118 -5.58 9.50 -32.70
CA ARG A 118 -4.53 10.25 -33.45
C ARG A 118 -3.09 9.91 -33.04
N SER A 119 -2.87 9.64 -31.76
CA SER A 119 -1.55 9.34 -31.19
C SER A 119 -1.67 8.42 -29.99
N TRP A 120 -0.56 7.78 -29.64
CA TRP A 120 -0.41 7.06 -28.39
C TRP A 120 -0.14 8.05 -27.26
N GLU A 121 -0.94 7.97 -26.22
CA GLU A 121 -0.82 8.81 -25.04
C GLU A 121 -0.65 7.95 -23.80
N LEU A 122 0.11 8.48 -22.85
CA LEU A 122 0.40 7.80 -21.59
C LEU A 122 -0.76 8.00 -20.63
N VAL A 123 -1.53 6.94 -20.41
CA VAL A 123 -2.77 6.97 -19.62
C VAL A 123 -2.52 6.64 -18.16
N LYS A 124 -1.67 5.64 -17.89
CA LYS A 124 -1.34 5.24 -16.51
C LYS A 124 0.17 5.10 -16.32
N LYS A 125 0.64 5.46 -15.13
CA LYS A 125 2.03 5.29 -14.69
C LYS A 125 2.06 4.60 -13.34
N CYS A 126 3.04 3.73 -13.15
CA CYS A 126 3.39 3.16 -11.87
C CYS A 126 4.89 3.32 -11.67
N SER A 127 5.29 3.62 -10.45
CA SER A 127 6.66 3.48 -9.99
C SER A 127 6.63 2.88 -8.58
N PRO A 128 7.78 2.41 -8.04
CA PRO A 128 7.83 1.95 -6.66
C PRO A 128 7.39 2.99 -5.63
N GLY A 129 7.48 4.28 -5.97
CA GLY A 129 7.01 5.38 -5.14
C GLY A 129 5.60 5.89 -5.49
N ASN A 130 5.09 5.67 -6.71
CA ASN A 130 3.78 6.12 -7.14
C ASN A 130 2.95 4.95 -7.70
N VAL A 131 1.99 4.49 -6.91
CA VAL A 131 1.12 3.35 -7.22
C VAL A 131 -0.34 3.75 -7.45
N GLU A 132 -0.65 5.05 -7.52
CA GLU A 132 -2.03 5.53 -7.48
C GLU A 132 -2.90 5.02 -8.63
N ASP A 133 -2.37 4.94 -9.84
CA ASP A 133 -3.12 4.48 -11.03
C ASP A 133 -3.44 2.96 -11.03
N PHE A 134 -2.74 2.21 -10.18
CA PHE A 134 -2.79 0.74 -10.09
C PHE A 134 -3.17 0.24 -8.70
N GLU A 135 -3.66 1.12 -7.83
CA GLU A 135 -3.94 0.81 -6.43
C GLU A 135 -4.92 -0.36 -6.28
N ASP A 136 -6.02 -0.34 -7.04
CA ASP A 136 -7.01 -1.42 -7.04
C ASP A 136 -6.43 -2.76 -7.50
N THR A 137 -5.52 -2.74 -8.47
CA THR A 137 -4.84 -3.92 -8.99
C THR A 137 -3.81 -4.47 -8.01
N ILE A 138 -3.07 -3.59 -7.32
CA ILE A 138 -1.97 -3.96 -6.43
C ILE A 138 -2.47 -4.39 -5.05
N PHE A 139 -3.48 -3.69 -4.49
CA PHE A 139 -3.93 -3.86 -3.11
C PHE A 139 -5.34 -4.45 -2.97
N GLY A 140 -5.98 -4.85 -4.09
CA GLY A 140 -7.37 -5.30 -4.14
C GLY A 140 -7.76 -6.50 -3.27
N HIS A 141 -6.81 -7.16 -2.61
CA HIS A 141 -7.08 -8.29 -1.70
C HIS A 141 -6.35 -8.25 -0.35
N GLU A 142 -5.23 -7.53 -0.20
CA GLU A 142 -4.51 -7.40 1.06
C GLU A 142 -3.96 -5.97 1.14
N GLY A 143 -4.47 -5.16 2.08
CA GLY A 143 -4.04 -3.78 2.35
C GLY A 143 -2.62 -3.65 2.91
N THR A 144 -1.78 -4.67 2.74
CA THR A 144 -0.39 -4.73 3.20
C THR A 144 0.56 -4.20 2.14
N GLY A 145 0.34 -2.96 1.72
CA GLY A 145 1.31 -2.20 0.94
C GLY A 145 2.34 -1.52 1.85
N ASP A 146 3.62 -1.61 1.49
CA ASP A 146 4.65 -0.69 2.00
C ASP A 146 4.25 0.73 1.54
N ALA A 147 4.42 1.75 2.39
CA ALA A 147 4.04 3.11 2.02
C ALA A 147 4.86 3.54 0.78
N ALA A 148 4.15 3.91 -0.29
CA ALA A 148 4.75 4.41 -1.51
C ALA A 148 5.14 5.88 -1.27
N ILE A 149 6.37 6.09 -0.83
CA ILE A 149 6.91 7.43 -0.50
C ILE A 149 7.80 7.89 -1.65
N VAL A 150 7.43 9.02 -2.24
CA VAL A 150 8.23 9.71 -3.26
C VAL A 150 8.93 10.88 -2.59
N MET A 151 10.23 10.99 -2.84
CA MET A 151 11.05 12.11 -2.42
C MET A 151 11.44 12.99 -3.61
N ALA A 152 11.71 14.26 -3.39
CA ALA A 152 12.41 15.14 -4.31
C ALA A 152 13.60 15.76 -3.59
N ILE A 153 14.72 15.89 -4.30
CA ILE A 153 15.92 16.57 -3.79
C ILE A 153 16.36 17.68 -4.73
N LYS A 154 16.70 18.82 -4.15
CA LYS A 154 17.40 19.92 -4.79
C LYS A 154 18.73 20.08 -4.08
N PHE A 155 19.81 20.20 -4.83
CA PHE A 155 21.14 20.33 -4.25
C PHE A 155 21.99 21.33 -5.02
N HIS A 156 22.88 22.01 -4.29
CA HIS A 156 23.88 22.91 -4.82
C HIS A 156 25.03 23.03 -3.83
N GLU A 157 26.19 23.47 -4.32
CA GLU A 157 27.35 23.72 -3.47
C GLU A 157 27.21 25.08 -2.77
N GLU A 158 27.30 25.08 -1.44
CA GLU A 158 27.31 26.29 -0.59
C GLU A 158 28.54 26.22 0.34
N ALA A 159 29.43 27.21 0.23
CA ALA A 159 30.66 27.30 1.04
C ALA A 159 31.56 26.04 1.02
N GLY A 160 31.69 25.38 -0.14
CA GLY A 160 32.54 24.18 -0.30
C GLY A 160 31.94 22.90 0.26
N ARG A 161 30.65 22.90 0.62
CA ARG A 161 29.89 21.71 1.03
C ARG A 161 28.60 21.62 0.23
N MET A 162 28.09 20.40 0.08
CA MET A 162 26.82 20.19 -0.60
C MET A 162 25.67 20.46 0.34
N LYS A 163 24.80 21.39 -0.04
CA LYS A 163 23.53 21.63 0.64
C LYS A 163 22.40 20.93 -0.09
N PHE A 164 21.56 20.26 0.68
CA PHE A 164 20.38 19.55 0.20
C PHE A 164 19.12 20.21 0.75
N GLY A 165 18.20 20.52 -0.15
CA GLY A 165 16.80 20.77 0.15
C GLY A 165 15.97 19.58 -0.29
N CYS A 166 15.33 18.92 0.68
CA CYS A 166 14.62 17.68 0.47
C CYS A 166 13.13 17.86 0.79
N ALA A 167 12.28 17.21 0.01
CA ALA A 167 10.86 17.07 0.30
C ALA A 167 10.40 15.64 0.05
N TYR A 168 9.45 15.13 0.81
CA TYR A 168 8.79 13.86 0.50
C TYR A 168 7.28 13.97 0.66
N CYS A 169 6.58 13.04 0.01
CA CYS A 169 5.14 12.90 0.07
C CYS A 169 4.82 11.47 0.45
N ASN A 170 4.06 11.31 1.52
CA ASN A 170 3.41 10.07 1.87
C ASN A 170 1.92 10.17 1.53
N SER A 171 1.52 9.69 0.36
CA SER A 171 0.12 9.70 -0.08
C SER A 171 -0.80 8.86 0.82
N THR A 172 -0.25 7.90 1.58
CA THR A 172 -1.03 7.04 2.49
C THR A 172 -1.39 7.76 3.78
N GLN A 173 -0.40 8.43 4.38
CA GLN A 173 -0.57 9.19 5.63
C GLN A 173 -0.97 10.66 5.40
N ARG A 174 -1.03 11.12 4.15
CA ARG A 174 -1.31 12.52 3.77
C ARG A 174 -0.34 13.48 4.43
N GLU A 175 0.93 13.10 4.45
CA GLU A 175 2.01 13.88 5.05
C GLU A 175 2.94 14.39 3.95
N LEU A 176 3.21 15.70 3.97
CA LEU A 176 4.27 16.34 3.22
C LEU A 176 5.37 16.70 4.20
N GLY A 177 6.58 16.21 3.96
CA GLY A 177 7.70 16.55 4.82
C GLY A 177 8.78 17.32 4.09
N VAL A 178 9.38 18.28 4.79
CA VAL A 178 10.47 19.12 4.27
C VAL A 178 11.67 19.09 5.21
N ALA A 179 12.88 19.12 4.63
CA ALA A 179 14.13 19.19 5.38
C ALA A 179 15.20 19.94 4.57
N GLU A 180 16.07 20.66 5.28
CA GLU A 180 17.31 21.22 4.72
C GLU A 180 18.49 20.84 5.60
N PHE A 181 19.58 20.40 4.97
CA PHE A 181 20.81 20.08 5.68
C PHE A 181 22.03 20.18 4.75
N VAL A 182 23.19 20.35 5.37
CA VAL A 182 24.48 20.30 4.69
C VAL A 182 25.08 18.92 4.89
N ASP A 183 25.70 18.38 3.86
CA ASP A 183 26.36 17.08 3.90
C ASP A 183 27.85 17.18 3.58
N GLY A 184 28.59 16.18 4.04
CA GLY A 184 30.00 15.99 3.67
C GLY A 184 30.14 15.10 2.43
N ASP A 185 31.38 14.83 2.04
CA ASP A 185 31.73 14.08 0.82
C ASP A 185 31.18 12.63 0.79
N GLN A 186 30.80 12.09 1.94
CA GLN A 186 30.26 10.73 2.08
C GLN A 186 28.72 10.66 2.02
N TYR A 187 28.03 11.81 1.99
CA TYR A 187 26.57 11.90 1.90
C TYR A 187 25.79 11.10 2.98
N LEU A 188 26.31 11.05 4.21
CA LEU A 188 25.74 10.24 5.30
C LEU A 188 24.40 10.80 5.79
N ASN A 189 24.24 12.13 5.80
CA ASN A 189 22.97 12.75 6.22
C ASN A 189 21.89 12.47 5.17
N LEU A 190 22.23 12.51 3.89
CA LEU A 190 21.34 12.14 2.79
C LEU A 190 20.95 10.67 2.85
N GLU A 191 21.92 9.78 3.09
CA GLU A 191 21.66 8.33 3.25
C GLU A 191 20.74 8.06 4.45
N SER A 192 21.01 8.71 5.59
CA SER A 192 20.16 8.63 6.78
C SER A 192 18.75 9.16 6.49
N PHE A 193 18.63 10.26 5.74
CA PHE A 193 17.34 10.84 5.37
C PHE A 193 16.49 9.89 4.52
N PHE A 194 17.09 9.25 3.51
CA PHE A 194 16.41 8.23 2.69
C PHE A 194 15.91 7.05 3.53
N LEU A 195 16.76 6.54 4.43
CA LEU A 195 16.43 5.42 5.29
C LEU A 195 15.33 5.77 6.31
N GLN A 196 15.43 6.93 6.96
CA GLN A 196 14.45 7.38 7.96
C GLN A 196 13.09 7.67 7.34
N THR A 197 13.03 8.26 6.14
CA THR A 197 11.78 8.53 5.43
C THR A 197 11.22 7.30 4.74
N GLY A 198 12.04 6.28 4.46
CA GLY A 198 11.59 5.06 3.76
C GLY A 198 11.24 5.27 2.29
N ALA A 199 11.80 6.32 1.66
CA ALA A 199 11.52 6.66 0.27
C ALA A 199 11.86 5.51 -0.69
N LYS A 200 11.01 5.31 -1.70
CA LYS A 200 11.16 4.28 -2.73
C LYS A 200 11.59 4.84 -4.07
N GLU A 201 11.28 6.11 -4.30
CA GLU A 201 11.63 6.86 -5.49
C GLU A 201 12.12 8.25 -5.09
N CYS A 202 13.12 8.75 -5.80
CA CYS A 202 13.64 10.10 -5.60
C CYS A 202 13.74 10.87 -6.92
N LEU A 203 13.08 12.02 -6.96
CA LEU A 203 13.14 13.00 -8.03
C LEU A 203 14.38 13.88 -7.84
N PHE A 204 15.17 14.04 -8.89
CA PHE A 204 16.36 14.90 -8.84
C PHE A 204 16.51 15.71 -10.15
N PRO A 205 17.15 16.89 -10.08
CA PRO A 205 17.31 17.76 -11.24
C PRO A 205 18.23 17.14 -12.29
N ALA A 206 17.76 17.06 -13.54
CA ALA A 206 18.55 16.61 -14.68
C ALA A 206 19.86 17.41 -14.81
N ALA A 207 20.97 16.75 -15.13
CA ALA A 207 22.28 17.38 -15.25
C ALA A 207 22.28 18.48 -16.32
N ALA A 208 23.06 19.55 -16.11
CA ALA A 208 23.36 20.45 -17.21
C ALA A 208 24.31 19.74 -18.19
N LYS A 209 24.21 20.04 -19.49
CA LYS A 209 25.13 19.46 -20.50
C LYS A 209 26.58 19.76 -20.09
N GLY A 210 27.33 18.74 -19.64
CA GLY A 210 28.74 18.83 -19.27
C GLY A 210 29.09 18.67 -17.78
N THR A 211 28.13 18.56 -16.87
CA THR A 211 28.37 18.35 -15.41
C THR A 211 27.72 17.05 -14.91
N THR A 212 28.23 15.90 -15.35
CA THR A 212 27.66 14.58 -15.00
C THR A 212 28.19 14.01 -13.68
N GLY A 213 29.43 14.34 -13.28
CA GLY A 213 30.12 13.65 -12.19
C GLY A 213 29.44 13.71 -10.81
N GLU A 214 28.85 14.85 -10.43
CA GLU A 214 28.18 15.00 -9.12
C GLU A 214 26.83 14.26 -9.06
N ASN A 215 26.06 14.33 -10.15
CA ASN A 215 24.79 13.61 -10.26
C ASN A 215 25.02 12.09 -10.18
N ASP A 216 26.10 11.60 -10.79
CA ASP A 216 26.43 10.17 -10.80
C ASP A 216 26.68 9.63 -9.36
N VAL A 217 27.40 10.40 -8.52
CA VAL A 217 27.67 10.00 -7.12
C VAL A 217 26.38 9.96 -6.29
N ILE A 218 25.51 10.95 -6.44
CA ILE A 218 24.22 11.00 -5.72
C ILE A 218 23.31 9.85 -6.19
N VAL A 219 23.27 9.57 -7.50
CA VAL A 219 22.55 8.42 -8.05
C VAL A 219 23.09 7.11 -7.50
N ASP A 220 24.41 6.99 -7.30
CA ASP A 220 25.00 5.80 -6.68
C ASP A 220 24.62 5.63 -5.21
N VAL A 221 24.48 6.74 -4.46
CA VAL A 221 23.93 6.72 -3.09
C VAL A 221 22.48 6.22 -3.09
N MET A 222 21.62 6.76 -3.96
CA MET A 222 20.23 6.30 -4.09
C MET A 222 20.15 4.81 -4.42
N LYS A 223 20.94 4.38 -5.42
CA LYS A 223 21.03 2.97 -5.83
C LYS A 223 21.58 2.05 -4.74
N ARG A 224 22.40 2.55 -3.81
CA ARG A 224 22.92 1.76 -2.67
C ARG A 224 21.84 1.45 -1.65
N ILE A 225 20.92 2.40 -1.46
CA ILE A 225 19.80 2.31 -0.51
C ILE A 225 18.58 1.59 -1.12
N GLY A 226 18.57 1.42 -2.45
CA GLY A 226 17.46 0.81 -3.18
C GLY A 226 16.35 1.80 -3.54
N VAL A 227 16.68 3.10 -3.59
CA VAL A 227 15.78 4.17 -4.03
C VAL A 227 15.91 4.33 -5.54
N VAL A 228 14.78 4.36 -6.25
CA VAL A 228 14.77 4.55 -7.71
C VAL A 228 15.01 6.01 -8.07
N PRO A 229 16.07 6.35 -8.82
CA PRO A 229 16.34 7.71 -9.26
C PRO A 229 15.47 8.09 -10.47
N THR A 230 14.78 9.23 -10.38
CA THR A 230 13.94 9.77 -11.46
C THR A 230 14.40 11.19 -11.82
N GLU A 231 14.87 11.37 -13.05
CA GLU A 231 15.30 12.67 -13.55
C GLU A 231 14.11 13.56 -13.91
N VAL A 232 14.10 14.78 -13.38
CA VAL A 232 13.08 15.80 -13.63
C VAL A 232 13.73 17.09 -14.11
N LYS A 233 13.01 17.91 -14.89
CA LYS A 233 13.55 19.15 -15.46
C LYS A 233 13.92 20.12 -14.34
N LYS A 234 15.06 20.81 -14.49
CA LYS A 234 15.49 21.84 -13.51
C LYS A 234 14.45 22.93 -13.27
N THR A 235 13.61 23.23 -14.27
CA THR A 235 12.51 24.21 -14.17
C THR A 235 11.45 23.83 -13.15
N ASP A 236 11.28 22.54 -12.89
CA ASP A 236 10.23 22.03 -12.00
C ASP A 236 10.65 22.21 -10.53
N PHE A 237 11.94 22.36 -10.26
CA PHE A 237 12.52 22.68 -8.95
C PHE A 237 12.57 24.19 -8.65
N VAL A 238 12.13 25.03 -9.59
CA VAL A 238 12.04 26.47 -9.36
C VAL A 238 10.64 26.78 -8.85
N PRO A 239 10.49 27.31 -7.63
CA PRO A 239 9.18 27.66 -7.10
C PRO A 239 8.54 28.72 -8.01
N LYS A 240 7.42 28.37 -8.66
CA LYS A 240 6.59 29.34 -9.38
C LYS A 240 5.99 30.32 -8.37
N LYS A 241 5.76 31.58 -8.75
CA LYS A 241 5.10 32.57 -7.88
C LYS A 241 3.75 32.07 -7.33
N ASP A 242 3.05 31.22 -8.08
CA ASP A 242 1.78 30.58 -7.71
C ASP A 242 1.92 29.23 -6.99
N GLY A 243 3.13 28.63 -6.95
CA GLY A 243 3.35 27.31 -6.34
C GLY A 243 3.04 27.30 -4.84
N TRP A 244 3.13 28.46 -4.20
CA TRP A 244 2.70 28.67 -2.82
C TRP A 244 1.19 28.64 -2.64
N GLY A 245 0.44 29.20 -3.59
CA GLY A 245 -1.02 29.06 -3.58
C GLY A 245 -1.39 27.59 -3.60
N THR A 246 -0.78 26.80 -4.50
CA THR A 246 -1.02 25.36 -4.58
C THR A 246 -0.64 24.59 -3.32
N VAL A 247 0.49 24.91 -2.67
CA VAL A 247 0.84 24.28 -1.39
C VAL A 247 -0.17 24.66 -0.31
N SER A 248 -0.54 25.93 -0.19
CA SER A 248 -1.53 26.39 0.78
C SER A 248 -2.89 25.74 0.57
N ASP A 249 -3.29 25.52 -0.68
CA ASP A 249 -4.55 24.87 -1.03
C ASP A 249 -4.56 23.38 -0.67
N LEU A 250 -3.39 22.72 -0.63
CA LEU A 250 -3.27 21.29 -0.28
C LEU A 250 -3.28 21.05 1.23
N LEU A 251 -2.93 22.05 2.04
CA LEU A 251 -2.77 21.92 3.48
C LEU A 251 -4.09 22.12 4.24
N ARG A 252 -4.24 21.41 5.36
CA ARG A 252 -5.38 21.58 6.27
C ARG A 252 -5.42 23.00 6.85
N GLU A 253 -6.63 23.51 7.12
CA GLU A 253 -6.83 24.78 7.80
C GLU A 253 -6.17 24.76 9.19
N GLY A 254 -5.34 25.76 9.50
CA GLY A 254 -4.71 25.93 10.82
C GLY A 254 -3.21 25.63 10.92
N VAL A 255 -2.54 25.23 9.84
CA VAL A 255 -1.07 25.04 9.84
C VAL A 255 -0.37 26.40 9.90
N VAL A 256 0.34 26.68 10.99
CA VAL A 256 1.19 27.87 11.13
C VAL A 256 2.52 27.60 10.41
N LEU A 257 2.71 28.26 9.28
CA LEU A 257 3.73 27.91 8.28
C LEU A 257 5.09 28.62 8.46
N ASN A 258 5.32 29.35 9.54
CA ASN A 258 6.36 30.40 9.51
C ASN A 258 7.81 29.88 9.40
N GLU A 259 8.17 28.72 9.97
CA GLU A 259 9.55 28.21 9.90
C GLU A 259 9.81 27.34 8.66
N GLU A 260 8.83 26.54 8.24
CA GLU A 260 8.92 25.64 7.09
C GLU A 260 8.99 26.42 5.77
N LEU A 261 8.39 27.62 5.72
CA LEU A 261 8.41 28.49 4.54
C LEU A 261 9.76 29.18 4.31
N GLU A 262 10.65 29.24 5.30
CA GLU A 262 11.97 29.86 5.16
C GLU A 262 12.96 28.99 4.37
N MET A 263 12.67 27.69 4.24
CA MET A 263 13.51 26.67 3.62
C MET A 263 13.42 26.66 2.07
N LYS A 264 13.99 27.68 1.42
CA LYS A 264 13.86 27.92 -0.03
C LYS A 264 14.22 26.74 -0.92
N ASP A 265 15.15 25.87 -0.52
CA ASP A 265 15.58 24.74 -1.34
C ASP A 265 14.66 23.54 -1.19
N SER A 266 14.18 23.25 0.02
CA SER A 266 13.20 22.19 0.25
C SER A 266 11.87 22.50 -0.45
N LEU A 267 11.51 23.77 -0.56
CA LEU A 267 10.30 24.21 -1.25
C LEU A 267 10.41 24.08 -2.77
N GLY A 268 11.61 24.28 -3.32
CA GLY A 268 11.88 23.95 -4.72
C GLY A 268 11.68 22.45 -4.98
N ALA A 269 12.16 21.60 -4.08
CA ALA A 269 11.93 20.15 -4.15
C ALA A 269 10.45 19.79 -4.00
N LEU A 270 9.73 20.42 -3.07
CA LEU A 270 8.29 20.22 -2.86
C LEU A 270 7.48 20.60 -4.11
N GLY A 271 7.83 21.70 -4.78
CA GLY A 271 7.19 22.10 -6.03
C GLY A 271 7.36 21.07 -7.14
N ALA A 272 8.55 20.49 -7.29
CA ALA A 272 8.80 19.40 -8.24
C ALA A 272 7.98 18.15 -7.90
N LEU A 273 7.88 17.82 -6.61
CA LEU A 273 7.12 16.69 -6.10
C LEU A 273 5.62 16.81 -6.37
N ILE A 274 5.03 17.98 -6.08
CA ILE A 274 3.63 18.29 -6.36
C ILE A 274 3.34 18.21 -7.85
N GLY A 275 4.22 18.77 -8.69
CA GLY A 275 4.09 18.71 -10.14
C GLY A 275 4.17 17.28 -10.70
N TYR A 276 5.06 16.46 -10.13
CA TYR A 276 5.25 15.06 -10.56
C TYR A 276 4.05 14.17 -10.18
N LEU A 277 3.60 14.28 -8.94
CA LEU A 277 2.45 13.53 -8.42
C LEU A 277 1.10 14.12 -8.86
N LYS A 278 1.11 15.29 -9.53
CA LYS A 278 -0.09 16.05 -9.92
C LYS A 278 -1.04 16.32 -8.74
N LEU A 279 -0.49 16.54 -7.54
CA LEU A 279 -1.28 16.81 -6.35
C LEU A 279 -2.08 18.09 -6.57
N GLY A 280 -3.40 18.02 -6.35
CA GLY A 280 -4.33 19.15 -6.51
C GLY A 280 -4.91 19.33 -7.93
N ALA A 281 -4.48 18.56 -8.94
CA ALA A 281 -5.00 18.69 -10.31
C ALA A 281 -6.48 18.26 -10.44
N ASP A 282 -6.91 17.29 -9.63
CA ASP A 282 -8.26 16.70 -9.73
C ASP A 282 -9.28 17.34 -8.78
N GLY A 283 -8.91 18.40 -8.04
CA GLY A 283 -9.77 19.00 -7.00
C GLY A 283 -10.02 18.10 -5.77
N GLU A 284 -9.74 16.80 -5.88
CA GLU A 284 -9.93 15.77 -4.86
C GLU A 284 -8.95 15.87 -3.67
N ALA A 285 -7.84 16.60 -3.80
CA ALA A 285 -6.75 16.64 -2.80
C ALA A 285 -6.67 17.96 -2.00
N SER A 286 -7.61 18.88 -2.20
CA SER A 286 -7.62 20.18 -1.51
C SER A 286 -7.82 20.00 0.00
N ALA A 287 -7.03 20.72 0.81
CA ALA A 287 -7.06 20.78 2.27
C ALA A 287 -6.91 19.45 3.03
N GLN A 288 -6.02 18.57 2.58
CA GLN A 288 -5.92 17.20 3.12
C GLN A 288 -4.58 16.84 3.74
N PHE A 289 -3.51 17.54 3.36
CA PHE A 289 -2.15 17.21 3.77
C PHE A 289 -1.71 17.99 5.01
N MET A 290 -0.85 17.36 5.80
CA MET A 290 -0.10 18.01 6.88
C MET A 290 1.33 18.29 6.41
N LEU A 291 1.84 19.50 6.66
CA LEU A 291 3.24 19.83 6.42
C LEU A 291 4.04 19.59 7.69
N LYS A 292 5.18 18.90 7.57
CA LYS A 292 6.06 18.61 8.71
C LYS A 292 7.52 18.89 8.39
N LYS A 293 8.21 19.52 9.33
CA LYS A 293 9.67 19.64 9.32
C LYS A 293 10.30 18.33 9.81
N VAL A 294 11.17 17.73 9.00
CA VAL A 294 11.92 16.53 9.42
C VAL A 294 13.27 16.93 10.00
N GLU A 295 13.45 16.63 11.28
CA GLU A 295 14.68 16.89 12.01
C GLU A 295 15.55 15.64 12.10
N LEU A 296 16.62 15.61 11.30
CA LEU A 296 17.58 14.50 11.29
C LEU A 296 18.24 14.25 12.66
N HIS A 297 18.36 15.28 13.50
CA HIS A 297 19.02 15.20 14.80
C HIS A 297 18.15 14.62 15.92
N LYS A 298 16.88 14.31 15.64
CA LYS A 298 15.98 13.66 16.61
C LYS A 298 16.19 12.14 16.67
N TYR A 299 16.73 11.57 15.60
CA TYR A 299 16.87 10.12 15.44
C TYR A 299 18.33 9.70 15.20
N MET A 300 18.64 8.46 15.54
CA MET A 300 19.94 7.85 15.27
C MET A 300 20.20 7.80 13.75
N ARG A 301 21.42 8.16 13.35
CA ARG A 301 21.90 8.04 11.97
C ARG A 301 22.45 6.63 11.71
N MET A 302 22.15 6.07 10.54
CA MET A 302 22.60 4.75 10.12
C MET A 302 23.00 4.80 8.65
N ASP A 303 24.06 4.10 8.27
CA ASP A 303 24.40 3.86 6.87
C ASP A 303 23.69 2.60 6.34
N ALA A 304 23.56 2.45 5.02
CA ALA A 304 22.93 1.26 4.42
C ALA A 304 23.70 -0.03 4.75
N ALA A 305 24.99 0.08 5.08
CA ALA A 305 25.78 -1.02 5.56
C ALA A 305 25.36 -1.47 6.96
N ALA A 306 25.06 -0.56 7.90
CA ALA A 306 24.52 -0.89 9.22
C ALA A 306 23.14 -1.51 9.12
N VAL A 307 22.24 -0.94 8.31
CA VAL A 307 20.88 -1.50 8.13
C VAL A 307 20.92 -2.97 7.67
N ARG A 308 21.81 -3.29 6.71
CA ARG A 308 22.04 -4.66 6.24
C ARG A 308 22.78 -5.52 7.27
N ALA A 309 23.85 -5.00 7.88
CA ALA A 309 24.66 -5.74 8.85
C ALA A 309 23.86 -6.14 10.09
N LEU A 310 22.94 -5.29 10.54
CA LEU A 310 22.02 -5.55 11.65
C LEU A 310 20.79 -6.36 11.24
N ASN A 311 20.63 -6.67 9.95
CA ASN A 311 19.48 -7.38 9.39
C ASN A 311 18.14 -6.77 9.83
N LEU A 312 18.01 -5.44 9.76
CA LEU A 312 16.84 -4.73 10.26
C LEU A 312 15.56 -5.10 9.49
N PHE A 313 15.70 -5.31 8.18
CA PHE A 313 14.63 -5.67 7.25
C PHE A 313 15.02 -6.91 6.46
N PRO A 314 14.05 -7.71 5.96
CA PRO A 314 14.36 -8.83 5.08
C PRO A 314 15.00 -8.34 3.78
N ASP A 315 16.05 -9.02 3.32
CA ASP A 315 16.75 -8.67 2.08
C ASP A 315 15.83 -8.87 0.86
N THR A 316 15.55 -7.79 0.13
CA THR A 316 14.74 -7.78 -1.10
C THR A 316 15.57 -7.70 -2.39
N THR A 317 16.90 -7.65 -2.29
CA THR A 317 17.81 -7.23 -3.39
C THR A 317 18.47 -8.37 -4.16
N GLY A 318 18.12 -9.64 -3.89
CA GLY A 318 18.56 -10.78 -4.69
C GLY A 318 17.58 -11.12 -5.82
N PRO A 319 17.99 -11.15 -7.11
CA PRO A 319 17.13 -11.60 -8.21
C PRO A 319 16.80 -13.10 -8.19
N PHE A 320 17.28 -13.85 -7.18
CA PHE A 320 17.41 -15.30 -7.26
C PHE A 320 17.09 -16.04 -5.95
N GLU A 321 16.28 -15.48 -5.07
CA GLU A 321 15.71 -16.29 -4.01
C GLU A 321 14.23 -15.95 -3.86
N GLN A 322 13.38 -16.76 -4.50
CA GLN A 322 12.05 -17.06 -3.98
C GLN A 322 12.23 -17.81 -2.65
N THR A 323 12.71 -17.13 -1.63
CA THR A 323 12.87 -17.72 -0.31
C THR A 323 11.55 -17.64 0.41
N SER A 324 10.98 -18.82 0.62
CA SER A 324 9.80 -19.11 1.43
C SER A 324 9.66 -18.21 2.67
N ASN A 325 8.41 -17.99 3.11
CA ASN A 325 7.98 -17.34 4.37
C ASN A 325 8.79 -17.67 5.65
N ARG A 326 9.67 -18.67 5.62
CA ARG A 326 10.60 -19.02 6.71
C ARG A 326 11.72 -18.01 6.95
N GLN A 327 12.15 -17.23 5.97
CA GLN A 327 13.24 -16.26 6.17
C GLN A 327 12.78 -14.89 6.68
N ALA A 328 11.48 -14.55 6.59
CA ALA A 328 10.97 -13.28 7.14
C ALA A 328 11.27 -13.14 8.65
N GLY A 329 11.24 -14.26 9.39
CA GLY A 329 11.58 -14.33 10.82
C GLY A 329 13.07 -14.16 11.16
N LEU A 330 13.97 -14.04 10.17
CA LEU A 330 15.40 -13.81 10.40
C LEU A 330 15.77 -12.33 10.60
N SER A 331 14.88 -11.41 10.21
CA SER A 331 15.09 -9.95 10.32
C SER A 331 14.56 -9.39 11.65
N LEU A 332 15.09 -8.25 12.10
CA LEU A 332 14.58 -7.59 13.31
C LEU A 332 13.10 -7.20 13.14
N PHE A 333 12.73 -6.62 11.99
CA PHE A 333 11.35 -6.27 11.69
C PHE A 333 10.43 -7.50 11.76
N GLY A 334 10.82 -8.63 11.15
CA GLY A 334 10.01 -9.85 11.20
C GLY A 334 9.86 -10.43 12.60
N LEU A 335 10.86 -10.26 13.47
CA LEU A 335 10.77 -10.64 14.88
C LEU A 335 9.83 -9.72 15.67
N LEU A 336 10.00 -8.40 15.52
CA LEU A 336 9.26 -7.40 16.30
C LEU A 336 7.82 -7.19 15.83
N ASN A 337 7.54 -7.48 14.56
CA ASN A 337 6.23 -7.25 13.95
C ASN A 337 5.23 -8.36 14.28
N GLN A 338 4.57 -8.21 15.42
CA GLN A 338 3.44 -9.01 15.89
C GLN A 338 2.15 -8.17 16.00
N CYS A 339 2.14 -7.01 15.32
CA CYS A 339 1.03 -6.09 15.22
C CYS A 339 -0.19 -6.80 14.61
N ARG A 340 -1.39 -6.42 15.07
CA ARG A 340 -2.65 -6.95 14.54
C ARG A 340 -3.20 -6.11 13.39
N THR A 341 -2.75 -4.88 13.26
CA THR A 341 -3.17 -3.93 12.24
C THR A 341 -2.05 -3.67 11.23
N SER A 342 -2.41 -3.46 9.96
CA SER A 342 -1.45 -3.11 8.90
C SER A 342 -0.79 -1.75 9.16
N MET A 343 -1.56 -0.78 9.67
CA MET A 343 -1.05 0.52 10.12
C MET A 343 0.00 0.37 11.23
N GLY A 344 -0.21 -0.49 12.23
CA GLY A 344 0.76 -0.77 13.30
C GLY A 344 2.05 -1.36 12.74
N SER A 345 1.96 -2.28 11.79
CA SER A 345 3.12 -2.82 11.07
C SER A 345 3.89 -1.74 10.29
N ARG A 346 3.20 -0.79 9.66
CA ARG A 346 3.83 0.32 8.92
C ARG A 346 4.56 1.29 9.87
N LEU A 347 3.93 1.66 10.98
CA LEU A 347 4.55 2.55 11.97
C LEU A 347 5.71 1.87 12.72
N LEU A 348 5.65 0.56 12.98
CA LEU A 348 6.78 -0.18 13.55
C LEU A 348 8.01 -0.15 12.63
N LYS A 349 7.78 -0.29 11.32
CA LYS A 349 8.86 -0.15 10.33
C LYS A 349 9.52 1.22 10.40
N GLN A 350 8.73 2.27 10.56
CA GLN A 350 9.23 3.63 10.78
C GLN A 350 10.02 3.74 12.10
N TRP A 351 9.55 3.15 13.20
CA TRP A 351 10.29 3.19 14.47
C TRP A 351 11.65 2.47 14.38
N ILE A 352 11.75 1.41 13.59
CA ILE A 352 13.01 0.70 13.33
C ILE A 352 14.00 1.57 12.55
N THR A 353 13.53 2.36 11.59
CA THR A 353 14.40 3.30 10.85
C THR A 353 14.69 4.59 11.62
N GLN A 354 13.89 4.91 12.64
CA GLN A 354 13.97 6.13 13.44
C GLN A 354 14.19 5.84 14.95
N PRO A 355 15.32 5.22 15.38
CA PRO A 355 15.62 5.08 16.81
C PRO A 355 15.78 6.45 17.47
N LEU A 356 15.27 6.60 18.69
CA LEU A 356 15.20 7.88 19.39
C LEU A 356 16.57 8.29 19.97
N LEU A 357 16.78 9.60 20.09
CA LEU A 357 17.91 10.19 20.83
C LEU A 357 17.49 10.85 22.15
N ASP A 358 16.19 11.01 22.38
CA ASP A 358 15.66 11.58 23.61
C ASP A 358 15.43 10.50 24.68
N LEU A 359 16.01 10.72 25.86
CA LEU A 359 15.96 9.79 26.98
C LEU A 359 14.54 9.66 27.56
N GLU A 360 13.79 10.76 27.62
CA GLU A 360 12.45 10.78 28.20
C GLU A 360 11.49 9.96 27.35
N GLU A 361 11.50 10.17 26.03
CA GLU A 361 10.70 9.40 25.07
C GLU A 361 11.06 7.90 25.06
N ILE A 362 12.35 7.54 25.16
CA ILE A 362 12.76 6.13 25.27
C ILE A 362 12.20 5.51 26.55
N THR A 363 12.31 6.21 27.68
CA THR A 363 11.84 5.73 28.99
C THR A 363 10.33 5.60 29.02
N LYS A 364 9.62 6.55 28.41
CA LYS A 364 8.17 6.53 28.22
C LYS A 364 7.74 5.29 27.43
N ARG A 365 8.37 5.01 26.28
CA ARG A 365 8.10 3.79 25.49
C ARG A 365 8.32 2.51 26.29
N GLN A 366 9.43 2.42 27.03
CA GLN A 366 9.71 1.25 27.86
C GLN A 366 8.65 1.04 28.95
N THR A 367 8.18 2.12 29.57
CA THR A 367 7.15 2.08 30.62
C THR A 367 5.80 1.64 30.04
N LEU A 368 5.45 2.09 28.83
CA LEU A 368 4.25 1.63 28.14
C LEU A 368 4.32 0.15 27.76
N ILE A 369 5.48 -0.36 27.35
CA ILE A 369 5.67 -1.80 27.12
C ILE A 369 5.50 -2.58 28.43
N GLU A 370 6.06 -2.07 29.53
CA GLU A 370 5.99 -2.71 30.85
C GLU A 370 4.54 -2.97 31.28
N ILE A 371 3.65 -1.98 31.13
CA ILE A 371 2.20 -2.10 31.40
C ILE A 371 1.59 -3.37 30.77
N PHE A 372 1.89 -3.62 29.49
CA PHE A 372 1.32 -4.77 28.76
C PHE A 372 2.06 -6.08 29.03
N THR A 373 3.26 -6.01 29.62
CA THR A 373 4.00 -7.21 30.07
C THR A 373 3.57 -7.70 31.45
N GLU A 374 3.12 -6.81 32.33
CA GLU A 374 2.70 -7.14 33.70
C GLU A 374 1.34 -7.87 33.74
N ASP A 375 0.38 -7.47 32.89
CA ASP A 375 -0.94 -8.09 32.81
C ASP A 375 -1.17 -8.77 31.45
N VAL A 376 -0.98 -10.09 31.44
CA VAL A 376 -1.11 -10.93 30.23
C VAL A 376 -2.56 -10.99 29.74
N LEU A 377 -3.55 -11.03 30.63
CA LEU A 377 -4.96 -11.14 30.26
C LEU A 377 -5.45 -9.83 29.66
N PHE A 378 -5.08 -8.70 30.28
CA PHE A 378 -5.35 -7.36 29.75
C PHE A 378 -4.78 -7.18 28.34
N LYS A 379 -3.51 -7.54 28.14
CA LYS A 379 -2.87 -7.51 26.80
C LYS A 379 -3.59 -8.41 25.79
N GLN A 380 -3.97 -9.63 26.18
CA GLN A 380 -4.67 -10.57 25.28
C GLN A 380 -6.04 -10.03 24.85
N ALA A 381 -6.81 -9.45 25.77
CA ALA A 381 -8.09 -8.82 25.45
C ALA A 381 -7.94 -7.70 24.42
N LEU A 382 -6.97 -6.79 24.61
CA LEU A 382 -6.70 -5.71 23.66
C LEU A 382 -6.26 -6.25 22.29
N ARG A 383 -5.32 -7.20 22.29
CA ARG A 383 -4.71 -7.72 21.05
C ARG A 383 -5.67 -8.57 20.24
N ASP A 384 -6.23 -9.62 20.85
CA ASP A 384 -6.92 -10.68 20.12
C ASP A 384 -8.43 -10.43 19.98
N ASP A 385 -9.05 -9.72 20.92
CA ASP A 385 -10.49 -9.43 20.88
C ASP A 385 -10.84 -8.11 20.19
N ILE A 386 -9.97 -7.08 20.30
CA ILE A 386 -10.24 -5.72 19.81
C ILE A 386 -9.39 -5.41 18.56
N LEU A 387 -8.06 -5.31 18.69
CA LEU A 387 -7.19 -4.86 17.60
C LEU A 387 -7.28 -5.75 16.35
N ARG A 388 -7.50 -7.05 16.52
CA ARG A 388 -7.70 -7.99 15.40
C ARG A 388 -8.93 -7.65 14.53
N LYS A 389 -9.93 -6.96 15.08
CA LYS A 389 -11.16 -6.57 14.37
C LYS A 389 -11.06 -5.19 13.72
N VAL A 390 -9.99 -4.44 14.00
CA VAL A 390 -9.79 -3.10 13.44
C VAL A 390 -9.45 -3.23 11.95
N PRO A 391 -10.22 -2.61 11.04
CA PRO A 391 -9.92 -2.62 9.61
C PRO A 391 -8.72 -1.71 9.28
N ASP A 392 -8.20 -1.78 8.06
CA ASP A 392 -7.17 -0.85 7.59
C ASP A 392 -7.77 0.56 7.41
N LEU A 393 -7.56 1.42 8.41
CA LEU A 393 -8.11 2.77 8.45
C LEU A 393 -7.50 3.67 7.37
N ASP A 394 -6.22 3.50 7.02
CA ASP A 394 -5.59 4.33 5.97
C ASP A 394 -6.31 4.13 4.63
N GLY A 395 -6.62 2.87 4.29
CA GLY A 395 -7.36 2.52 3.09
C GLY A 395 -8.80 3.04 3.10
N LEU A 396 -9.50 2.95 4.24
CA LEU A 396 -10.87 3.46 4.39
C LEU A 396 -10.92 4.98 4.27
N ILE A 397 -10.08 5.69 5.03
CA ILE A 397 -9.99 7.16 5.01
C ILE A 397 -9.75 7.66 3.58
N LYS A 398 -8.81 7.01 2.86
CA LYS A 398 -8.50 7.33 1.48
C LYS A 398 -9.70 7.14 0.54
N LYS A 399 -10.44 6.03 0.65
CA LYS A 399 -11.63 5.77 -0.16
C LYS A 399 -12.75 6.77 0.08
N PHE A 400 -13.02 7.13 1.35
CA PHE A 400 -14.07 8.08 1.70
C PHE A 400 -13.76 9.49 1.20
N LEU A 401 -12.52 9.95 1.38
CA LEU A 401 -12.12 11.28 0.92
C LEU A 401 -12.05 11.39 -0.61
N ARG A 402 -11.81 10.27 -1.32
CA ARG A 402 -11.90 10.18 -2.80
C ARG A 402 -13.31 9.92 -3.33
N ARG A 403 -14.35 9.83 -2.47
CA ARG A 403 -15.73 9.46 -2.86
C ARG A 403 -15.82 8.17 -3.69
N LYS A 404 -14.95 7.20 -3.38
CA LYS A 404 -14.90 5.87 -4.02
C LYS A 404 -15.23 4.74 -3.05
N ALA A 405 -15.68 5.08 -1.84
CA ALA A 405 -16.08 4.12 -0.83
C ALA A 405 -17.38 3.42 -1.21
N LYS A 406 -17.46 2.11 -0.97
CA LYS A 406 -18.67 1.31 -1.15
C LYS A 406 -19.41 1.18 0.18
N LEU A 407 -20.69 0.80 0.15
CA LEU A 407 -21.47 0.53 1.37
C LEU A 407 -20.80 -0.50 2.30
N VAL A 408 -20.06 -1.48 1.74
CA VAL A 408 -19.28 -2.44 2.53
C VAL A 408 -18.17 -1.76 3.35
N ASP A 409 -17.54 -0.72 2.80
CA ASP A 409 -16.53 0.07 3.51
C ASP A 409 -17.19 0.86 4.66
N THR A 410 -18.42 1.36 4.48
CA THR A 410 -19.21 2.01 5.54
C THR A 410 -19.57 1.06 6.68
N VAL A 411 -19.87 -0.21 6.38
CA VAL A 411 -20.09 -1.24 7.41
C VAL A 411 -18.80 -1.52 8.19
N ALA A 412 -17.65 -1.60 7.50
CA ALA A 412 -16.37 -1.78 8.16
C ALA A 412 -16.05 -0.60 9.11
N LEU A 413 -16.34 0.63 8.67
CA LEU A 413 -16.22 1.82 9.51
C LEU A 413 -17.18 1.77 10.70
N GLY A 414 -18.45 1.38 10.52
CA GLY A 414 -19.41 1.26 11.61
C GLY A 414 -18.94 0.29 12.70
N LYS A 415 -18.45 -0.89 12.30
CA LYS A 415 -17.86 -1.88 13.23
C LYS A 415 -16.63 -1.35 13.96
N PHE A 416 -15.81 -0.55 13.28
CA PHE A 416 -14.66 0.11 13.91
C PHE A 416 -15.12 1.10 14.97
N LEU A 417 -16.11 1.96 14.66
CA LEU A 417 -16.63 2.94 15.61
C LEU A 417 -17.22 2.26 16.85
N GLU A 418 -17.89 1.12 16.71
CA GLU A 418 -18.38 0.31 17.85
C GLU A 418 -17.23 -0.25 18.72
N ALA A 419 -16.07 -0.52 18.13
CA ALA A 419 -14.92 -1.07 18.85
C ALA A 419 -14.16 -0.02 19.69
N VAL A 420 -14.22 1.27 19.34
CA VAL A 420 -13.47 2.32 20.05
C VAL A 420 -13.92 2.49 21.52
N PRO A 421 -15.23 2.55 21.87
CA PRO A 421 -15.67 2.57 23.26
C PRO A 421 -15.29 1.31 24.05
N VAL A 422 -15.31 0.14 23.38
CA VAL A 422 -14.88 -1.13 23.98
C VAL A 422 -13.37 -1.09 24.27
N LEU A 423 -12.57 -0.50 23.39
CA LEU A 423 -11.15 -0.28 23.60
C LEU A 423 -10.90 0.61 24.82
N LYS A 424 -11.57 1.77 24.88
CA LYS A 424 -11.48 2.70 26.02
C LYS A 424 -11.81 1.99 27.35
N SER A 425 -12.98 1.34 27.43
CA SER A 425 -13.41 0.66 28.66
C SER A 425 -12.49 -0.48 29.08
N THR A 426 -11.87 -1.17 28.10
CA THR A 426 -10.84 -2.18 28.40
C THR A 426 -9.60 -1.53 28.99
N LEU A 427 -9.10 -0.42 28.41
CA LEU A 427 -7.94 0.33 28.93
C LEU A 427 -8.18 0.89 30.35
N GLU A 428 -9.40 1.32 30.66
CA GLU A 428 -9.79 1.76 32.01
C GLU A 428 -9.77 0.63 33.06
N GLY A 429 -9.83 -0.63 32.63
CA GLY A 429 -9.72 -1.80 33.50
C GLY A 429 -8.33 -2.02 34.08
N TYR A 430 -7.29 -1.34 33.58
CA TYR A 430 -5.94 -1.46 34.11
C TYR A 430 -5.81 -0.82 35.50
N SER A 431 -5.19 -1.53 36.44
CA SER A 431 -5.06 -1.09 37.85
C SER A 431 -3.60 -1.08 38.37
N GLY A 432 -2.62 -1.09 37.46
CA GLY A 432 -1.20 -1.11 37.82
C GLY A 432 -0.58 0.26 38.12
N VAL A 433 0.72 0.26 38.47
CA VAL A 433 1.47 1.43 38.97
C VAL A 433 1.54 2.57 37.95
N HIS A 434 1.53 2.23 36.66
CA HIS A 434 1.70 3.18 35.54
C HIS A 434 0.37 3.64 34.91
N ILE A 435 -0.76 3.51 35.63
CA ILE A 435 -2.09 3.93 35.14
C ILE A 435 -2.15 5.41 34.75
N SER A 436 -1.40 6.28 35.44
CA SER A 436 -1.36 7.72 35.14
C SER A 436 -0.83 8.00 33.74
N LEU A 437 0.21 7.27 33.32
CA LEU A 437 0.77 7.39 31.98
C LEU A 437 -0.20 6.84 30.93
N LEU A 438 -0.78 5.67 31.17
CA LEU A 438 -1.78 5.09 30.26
C LEU A 438 -3.00 6.01 30.07
N ARG A 439 -3.42 6.66 31.16
CA ARG A 439 -4.56 7.59 31.16
C ARG A 439 -4.28 8.82 30.32
N MET A 440 -3.14 9.48 30.56
CA MET A 440 -2.74 10.69 29.84
C MET A 440 -2.53 10.44 28.34
N GLU A 441 -1.91 9.31 27.98
CA GLU A 441 -1.51 9.03 26.60
C GLU A 441 -2.63 8.45 25.73
N PHE A 442 -3.56 7.70 26.32
CA PHE A 442 -4.58 6.98 25.55
C PHE A 442 -6.01 7.22 26.04
N ILE A 443 -6.28 7.11 27.35
CA ILE A 443 -7.67 7.12 27.85
C ILE A 443 -8.32 8.50 27.68
N GLU A 444 -7.64 9.57 28.11
CA GLU A 444 -8.16 10.95 28.03
C GLU A 444 -8.37 11.40 26.57
N PRO A 445 -7.41 11.21 25.64
CA PRO A 445 -7.65 11.51 24.22
C PRO A 445 -8.79 10.68 23.61
N LEU A 446 -8.88 9.38 23.91
CA LEU A 446 -9.96 8.53 23.40
C LEU A 446 -11.33 8.92 23.98
N GLU A 447 -11.38 9.41 25.22
CA GLU A 447 -12.61 9.90 25.86
C GLU A 447 -13.17 11.13 25.14
N GLU A 448 -12.33 12.11 24.84
CA GLU A 448 -12.72 13.30 24.08
C GLU A 448 -13.28 12.89 22.70
N ILE A 449 -12.58 11.99 22.01
CA ILE A 449 -12.96 11.61 20.65
C ILE A 449 -14.23 10.75 20.60
N CYS A 450 -14.47 9.86 21.58
CA CYS A 450 -15.66 9.01 21.61
C CYS A 450 -16.98 9.82 21.53
N GLY A 451 -17.02 11.01 22.14
CA GLY A 451 -18.19 11.87 22.11
C GLY A 451 -18.57 12.37 20.71
N HIS A 452 -17.61 12.43 19.78
CA HIS A 452 -17.85 12.86 18.40
C HIS A 452 -18.46 11.76 17.52
N PHE A 453 -18.38 10.49 17.92
CA PHE A 453 -18.81 9.36 17.09
C PHE A 453 -20.25 8.91 17.28
N GLU A 454 -20.93 9.32 18.36
CA GLU A 454 -22.29 8.86 18.65
C GLU A 454 -23.27 9.17 17.50
N ASN A 455 -23.22 10.39 16.97
CA ASN A 455 -24.06 10.82 15.84
C ASN A 455 -23.76 10.00 14.58
N LEU A 456 -22.48 9.73 14.31
CA LEU A 456 -22.04 8.98 13.13
C LEU A 456 -22.45 7.51 13.22
N GLN A 457 -22.32 6.90 14.40
CA GLN A 457 -22.76 5.53 14.65
C GLN A 457 -24.28 5.39 14.44
N GLN A 458 -25.07 6.31 14.99
CA GLN A 458 -26.52 6.31 14.80
C GLN A 458 -26.91 6.49 13.32
N LEU A 459 -26.22 7.36 12.59
CA LEU A 459 -26.42 7.54 11.16
C LEU A 459 -26.13 6.26 10.37
N ILE A 460 -24.99 5.60 10.61
CA ILE A 460 -24.63 4.37 9.91
C ILE A 460 -25.61 3.22 10.25
N ALA A 461 -25.99 3.09 11.52
CA ALA A 461 -26.92 2.05 11.96
C ALA A 461 -28.34 2.20 11.40
N SER A 462 -28.80 3.44 11.20
CA SER A 462 -30.14 3.72 10.64
C SER A 462 -30.20 3.71 9.11
N THR A 463 -29.07 3.92 8.43
CA THR A 463 -29.01 4.00 6.96
C THR A 463 -28.88 2.65 6.29
N LEU A 464 -28.25 1.66 6.92
CA LEU A 464 -27.88 0.40 6.29
C LEU A 464 -28.84 -0.74 6.65
N ASP A 465 -29.24 -1.52 5.64
CA ASP A 465 -30.00 -2.75 5.83
C ASP A 465 -29.13 -3.99 5.56
N PHE A 466 -29.23 -4.97 6.46
CA PHE A 466 -28.52 -6.25 6.44
C PHE A 466 -29.44 -7.44 6.16
N SER A 467 -30.70 -7.21 5.79
CA SER A 467 -31.71 -8.24 5.57
C SER A 467 -31.36 -9.23 4.44
N THR A 468 -30.60 -8.79 3.43
CA THR A 468 -30.22 -9.61 2.28
C THR A 468 -28.79 -10.15 2.43
N PRO A 469 -28.59 -11.48 2.49
CA PRO A 469 -27.25 -12.05 2.63
C PRO A 469 -26.34 -11.71 1.44
N GLY A 470 -25.24 -11.01 1.70
CA GLY A 470 -24.20 -10.70 0.71
C GLY A 470 -24.38 -9.40 -0.07
N GLU A 471 -25.50 -8.67 0.14
CA GLU A 471 -25.73 -7.35 -0.45
C GLU A 471 -26.03 -6.35 0.67
N VAL A 472 -25.17 -5.34 0.81
CA VAL A 472 -25.42 -4.19 1.71
C VAL A 472 -26.15 -3.15 0.88
N VAL A 473 -27.36 -2.79 1.30
CA VAL A 473 -28.20 -1.78 0.63
C VAL A 473 -28.65 -0.74 1.64
N ILE A 474 -29.05 0.43 1.14
CA ILE A 474 -29.69 1.44 1.99
C ILE A 474 -31.05 0.92 2.44
N ALA A 475 -31.34 1.07 3.73
CA ALA A 475 -32.62 0.72 4.31
C ALA A 475 -33.75 1.53 3.65
N PRO A 476 -34.78 0.89 3.07
CA PRO A 476 -35.89 1.63 2.45
C PRO A 476 -36.59 2.57 3.43
N SER A 477 -36.61 2.23 4.72
CA SER A 477 -37.20 3.04 5.80
C SER A 477 -36.43 4.32 6.12
N PHE A 478 -35.23 4.51 5.56
CA PHE A 478 -34.43 5.71 5.79
C PHE A 478 -34.95 6.92 5.00
N ASP A 479 -35.60 6.70 3.85
CA ASP A 479 -36.04 7.75 2.94
C ASP A 479 -37.45 7.45 2.40
N GLU A 480 -38.37 8.41 2.56
CA GLU A 480 -39.78 8.24 2.17
C GLU A 480 -39.96 7.90 0.68
N GLU A 481 -39.11 8.46 -0.20
CA GLU A 481 -39.15 8.15 -1.64
C GLU A 481 -38.67 6.72 -1.93
N LEU A 482 -37.61 6.25 -1.25
CA LEU A 482 -37.17 4.85 -1.37
C LEU A 482 -38.22 3.88 -0.85
N GLU A 483 -38.90 4.21 0.25
CA GLU A 483 -39.98 3.40 0.79
C GLU A 483 -41.13 3.25 -0.22
N ASP A 484 -41.61 4.35 -0.82
CA ASP A 484 -42.66 4.29 -1.86
C ASP A 484 -42.21 3.50 -3.09
N LEU A 485 -40.95 3.66 -3.54
CA LEU A 485 -40.40 2.90 -4.66
C LEU A 485 -40.29 1.40 -4.35
N ALA A 486 -39.87 1.03 -3.14
CA ALA A 486 -39.82 -0.37 -2.67
C ALA A 486 -41.22 -0.98 -2.62
N ASP A 487 -42.21 -0.23 -2.14
CA ASP A 487 -43.61 -0.61 -2.10
C ASP A 487 -44.20 -0.83 -3.50
N ARG A 488 -43.92 0.09 -4.44
CA ARG A 488 -44.32 -0.03 -5.84
C ARG A 488 -43.70 -1.25 -6.49
N ARG A 489 -42.42 -1.52 -6.21
CA ARG A 489 -41.72 -2.72 -6.69
C ARG A 489 -42.37 -3.99 -6.15
N GLN A 490 -42.70 -4.05 -4.86
CA GLN A 490 -43.39 -5.20 -4.28
C GLN A 490 -44.78 -5.40 -4.88
N LYS A 491 -45.54 -4.32 -5.11
CA LYS A 491 -46.84 -4.34 -5.80
C LYS A 491 -46.70 -4.83 -7.24
N LEU A 492 -45.62 -4.46 -7.94
CA LEU A 492 -45.34 -4.89 -9.30
C LEU A 492 -44.96 -6.37 -9.37
N ASP A 493 -44.10 -6.85 -8.48
CA ASP A 493 -43.71 -8.26 -8.41
C ASP A 493 -44.95 -9.15 -8.17
N ARG A 494 -45.88 -8.73 -7.28
CA ARG A 494 -47.18 -9.40 -7.11
C ARG A 494 -48.06 -9.37 -8.37
N LYS A 495 -47.97 -8.33 -9.22
CA LYS A 495 -48.69 -8.28 -10.50
C LYS A 495 -48.06 -9.24 -11.52
N ILE A 496 -46.74 -9.34 -11.56
CA ILE A 496 -46.02 -10.27 -12.43
C ILE A 496 -46.38 -11.72 -12.06
N ASP A 497 -46.45 -12.03 -10.76
CA ASP A 497 -46.88 -13.35 -10.29
C ASP A 497 -48.33 -13.68 -10.70
N LYS A 498 -49.23 -12.69 -10.68
CA LYS A 498 -50.61 -12.86 -11.17
C LYS A 498 -50.66 -13.10 -12.69
N VAL A 499 -49.85 -12.39 -13.47
CA VAL A 499 -49.75 -12.62 -14.92
C VAL A 499 -49.15 -14.00 -15.22
N TYR A 500 -48.21 -14.46 -14.40
CA TYR A 500 -47.67 -15.80 -14.49
C TYR A 500 -48.74 -16.88 -14.17
N GLN A 501 -49.54 -16.69 -13.13
CA GLN A 501 -50.67 -17.60 -12.83
C GLN A 501 -51.70 -17.63 -13.96
N ALA A 502 -52.08 -16.47 -14.50
CA ALA A 502 -53.01 -16.38 -15.63
C ALA A 502 -52.45 -17.08 -16.89
N ALA A 503 -51.14 -16.97 -17.15
CA ALA A 503 -50.50 -17.66 -18.27
C ALA A 503 -50.44 -19.18 -18.08
N LEU A 504 -50.29 -19.67 -16.84
CA LEU A 504 -50.36 -21.11 -16.53
C LEU A 504 -51.77 -21.67 -16.79
N GLU A 505 -52.82 -20.92 -16.43
CA GLU A 505 -54.22 -21.29 -16.68
C GLU A 505 -54.55 -21.27 -18.17
N GLU A 506 -54.17 -20.21 -18.89
CA GLU A 506 -54.46 -20.03 -20.33
C GLU A 506 -53.78 -21.09 -21.21
N LEU A 507 -52.57 -21.51 -20.84
CA LEU A 507 -51.81 -22.53 -21.57
C LEU A 507 -52.08 -23.96 -21.07
N GLU A 508 -52.93 -24.13 -20.05
CA GLU A 508 -53.21 -25.41 -19.38
C GLU A 508 -51.93 -26.16 -18.96
N MET A 509 -50.98 -25.42 -18.36
CA MET A 509 -49.65 -25.93 -18.03
C MET A 509 -49.40 -26.02 -16.53
N ASP A 510 -48.84 -27.15 -16.08
CA ASP A 510 -48.37 -27.26 -14.70
C ASP A 510 -47.16 -26.34 -14.42
N PRO A 511 -47.02 -25.80 -13.19
CA PRO A 511 -45.86 -25.01 -12.74
C PRO A 511 -44.50 -25.73 -12.83
N LYS A 512 -44.51 -27.05 -13.02
CA LYS A 512 -43.28 -27.84 -13.24
C LYS A 512 -42.71 -27.68 -14.65
N ASN A 513 -43.56 -27.35 -15.62
CA ASN A 513 -43.23 -27.35 -17.05
C ASN A 513 -42.94 -25.95 -17.59
N MET A 514 -43.50 -24.92 -16.96
CA MET A 514 -43.28 -23.51 -17.27
C MET A 514 -42.73 -22.83 -16.02
N LYS A 515 -41.65 -22.05 -16.16
CA LYS A 515 -41.03 -21.28 -15.06
C LYS A 515 -40.93 -19.81 -15.43
N LEU A 516 -41.08 -18.96 -14.42
CA LEU A 516 -40.72 -17.55 -14.50
C LEU A 516 -39.22 -17.43 -14.19
N GLU A 517 -38.41 -17.05 -15.18
CA GLU A 517 -36.97 -16.80 -14.98
C GLU A 517 -36.67 -15.30 -15.12
N LYS A 518 -35.67 -14.82 -14.38
CA LYS A 518 -35.21 -13.44 -14.37
C LYS A 518 -33.81 -13.36 -14.99
N GLU A 519 -33.66 -12.54 -16.03
CA GLU A 519 -32.35 -12.13 -16.57
C GLU A 519 -32.15 -10.62 -16.41
N LYS A 520 -30.97 -10.12 -16.81
CA LYS A 520 -30.66 -8.68 -16.83
C LYS A 520 -31.65 -7.85 -17.65
N THR A 521 -32.26 -8.44 -18.67
CA THR A 521 -33.22 -7.77 -19.58
C THR A 521 -34.67 -7.77 -19.05
N GLY A 522 -34.97 -8.50 -17.97
CA GLY A 522 -36.31 -8.58 -17.38
C GLY A 522 -36.76 -10.01 -17.07
N TYR A 523 -38.05 -10.17 -16.77
CA TYR A 523 -38.68 -11.47 -16.58
C TYR A 523 -39.13 -12.06 -17.91
N TYR A 524 -39.00 -13.37 -18.05
CA TYR A 524 -39.53 -14.11 -19.19
C TYR A 524 -40.05 -15.46 -18.74
N PHE A 525 -40.94 -16.04 -19.55
CA PHE A 525 -41.42 -17.38 -19.37
C PHE A 525 -40.49 -18.36 -20.07
N LYS A 526 -40.18 -19.48 -19.41
CA LYS A 526 -39.40 -20.57 -19.99
C LYS A 526 -40.19 -21.87 -19.92
N VAL A 527 -40.28 -22.55 -21.06
CA VAL A 527 -40.93 -23.86 -21.16
C VAL A 527 -39.95 -24.92 -21.69
N SER A 528 -40.19 -26.18 -21.31
CA SER A 528 -39.49 -27.32 -21.91
C SER A 528 -39.88 -27.52 -23.39
N ARG A 529 -38.94 -28.03 -24.19
CA ARG A 529 -39.11 -28.19 -25.64
C ARG A 529 -40.27 -29.13 -26.02
N GLN A 530 -40.70 -30.01 -25.11
CA GLN A 530 -41.79 -30.96 -25.32
C GLN A 530 -43.16 -30.28 -25.42
N LYS A 531 -43.32 -29.06 -24.89
CA LYS A 531 -44.58 -28.31 -24.89
C LYS A 531 -44.56 -27.04 -25.76
N ASP A 532 -43.55 -26.88 -26.62
CA ASP A 532 -43.42 -25.77 -27.58
C ASP A 532 -44.61 -25.68 -28.58
N ALA A 533 -45.24 -26.81 -28.89
CA ALA A 533 -46.36 -26.87 -29.83
C ALA A 533 -47.62 -26.12 -29.36
N ALA A 534 -47.79 -25.91 -28.05
CA ALA A 534 -48.89 -25.12 -27.48
C ALA A 534 -48.67 -23.61 -27.69
N LEU A 535 -47.42 -23.15 -27.57
CA LEU A 535 -47.05 -21.74 -27.74
C LEU A 535 -47.24 -21.24 -29.19
N ARG A 536 -46.94 -22.09 -30.18
CA ARG A 536 -47.10 -21.72 -31.60
C ARG A 536 -48.56 -21.58 -32.04
N LYS A 537 -49.52 -22.05 -31.24
CA LYS A 537 -50.97 -21.95 -31.52
C LYS A 537 -51.57 -20.65 -30.99
N SER A 538 -51.00 -20.08 -29.94
CA SER A 538 -51.47 -18.85 -29.32
C SER A 538 -50.87 -17.61 -29.99
N LYS A 539 -51.71 -16.66 -30.41
CA LYS A 539 -51.26 -15.38 -31.02
C LYS A 539 -50.76 -14.34 -30.01
N CYS A 540 -51.01 -14.55 -28.73
CA CYS A 540 -50.76 -13.58 -27.65
C CYS A 540 -49.36 -13.69 -27.02
N TYR A 541 -48.54 -14.65 -27.48
CA TYR A 541 -47.21 -14.92 -26.93
C TYR A 541 -46.13 -14.80 -28.01
N THR A 542 -45.05 -14.08 -27.69
CA THR A 542 -43.92 -13.79 -28.57
C THR A 542 -42.69 -14.57 -28.10
N ILE A 543 -42.10 -15.36 -28.99
CA ILE A 543 -40.89 -16.16 -28.71
C ILE A 543 -39.66 -15.26 -28.82
N LEU A 544 -38.83 -15.24 -27.77
CA LEU A 544 -37.60 -14.45 -27.70
C LEU A 544 -36.38 -15.24 -28.17
N GLU A 545 -36.20 -16.46 -27.66
CA GLU A 545 -35.01 -17.27 -27.92
C GLU A 545 -35.33 -18.77 -27.80
N THR A 546 -34.74 -19.57 -28.68
CA THR A 546 -34.85 -21.04 -28.62
C THR A 546 -33.47 -21.65 -28.39
N ARG A 547 -33.25 -22.27 -27.23
CA ARG A 547 -32.00 -22.98 -26.88
C ARG A 547 -32.24 -24.49 -26.74
N LYS A 548 -31.16 -25.27 -26.63
CA LYS A 548 -31.24 -26.73 -26.43
C LYS A 548 -32.00 -27.12 -25.16
N GLU A 549 -31.97 -26.28 -24.13
CA GLU A 549 -32.58 -26.52 -22.81
C GLU A 549 -34.05 -26.07 -22.69
N GLY A 550 -34.57 -25.28 -23.62
CA GLY A 550 -35.95 -24.76 -23.56
C GLY A 550 -36.21 -23.56 -24.48
N VAL A 551 -37.47 -23.13 -24.52
CA VAL A 551 -37.95 -21.97 -25.31
C VAL A 551 -38.32 -20.83 -24.36
N ARG A 552 -37.80 -19.64 -24.65
CA ARG A 552 -38.08 -18.39 -23.91
C ARG A 552 -39.12 -17.57 -24.64
N PHE A 553 -40.16 -17.12 -23.95
CA PHE A 553 -41.25 -16.34 -24.53
C PHE A 553 -41.79 -15.30 -23.55
N THR A 554 -42.53 -14.32 -24.08
CA THR A 554 -43.17 -13.23 -23.33
C THR A 554 -44.56 -12.95 -23.90
N ASN A 555 -45.39 -12.17 -23.21
CA ASN A 555 -46.63 -11.60 -23.76
C ASN A 555 -46.60 -10.06 -23.64
N ASP A 556 -47.56 -9.38 -24.28
CA ASP A 556 -47.62 -7.91 -24.29
C ASP A 556 -47.78 -7.32 -22.88
N MET A 557 -48.53 -8.01 -22.01
CA MET A 557 -48.71 -7.59 -20.61
C MET A 557 -47.40 -7.69 -19.81
N LEU A 558 -46.66 -8.79 -19.93
CA LEU A 558 -45.36 -8.96 -19.28
C LEU A 558 -44.33 -7.99 -19.84
N LEU A 559 -44.39 -7.68 -21.13
CA LEU A 559 -43.50 -6.71 -21.76
C LEU A 559 -43.74 -5.30 -21.20
N GLY A 560 -45.01 -4.88 -21.04
CA GLY A 560 -45.37 -3.62 -20.37
C GLY A 560 -44.98 -3.58 -18.89
N LEU A 561 -45.13 -4.70 -18.16
CA LEU A 561 -44.67 -4.80 -16.77
C LEU A 561 -43.14 -4.75 -16.67
N ASN A 562 -42.41 -5.35 -17.62
CA ASN A 562 -40.95 -5.28 -17.68
C ASN A 562 -40.45 -3.86 -17.95
N THR A 563 -41.14 -3.07 -18.80
CA THR A 563 -40.79 -1.66 -19.02
C THR A 563 -40.98 -0.83 -17.74
N THR A 564 -42.12 -0.96 -17.07
CA THR A 564 -42.38 -0.27 -15.79
C THR A 564 -41.41 -0.73 -14.70
N ARG A 565 -41.06 -2.02 -14.67
CA ARG A 565 -40.06 -2.55 -13.73
C ARG A 565 -38.70 -1.90 -13.96
N ARG A 566 -38.27 -1.80 -15.23
CA ARG A 566 -36.99 -1.19 -15.59
C ARG A 566 -36.96 0.28 -15.16
N GLU A 567 -38.01 1.04 -15.43
CA GLU A 567 -38.13 2.44 -14.99
C GLU A 567 -38.08 2.57 -13.46
N LEU A 568 -38.77 1.68 -12.73
CA LEU A 568 -38.72 1.68 -11.25
C LEU A 568 -37.34 1.29 -10.71
N LEU A 569 -36.65 0.33 -11.35
CA LEU A 569 -35.28 -0.04 -10.97
C LEU A 569 -34.30 1.10 -11.22
N GLU A 570 -34.37 1.73 -12.39
CA GLU A 570 -33.54 2.91 -12.72
C GLU A 570 -33.81 4.07 -11.74
N ALA A 571 -35.08 4.32 -11.38
CA ALA A 571 -35.43 5.34 -10.39
C ALA A 571 -34.93 4.99 -8.98
N TYR A 572 -35.06 3.73 -8.55
CA TYR A 572 -34.58 3.24 -7.26
C TYR A 572 -33.06 3.33 -7.16
N GLU A 573 -32.32 2.83 -8.15
CA GLU A 573 -30.86 2.88 -8.22
C GLU A 573 -30.36 4.33 -8.21
N LYS A 574 -31.02 5.24 -8.94
CA LYS A 574 -30.68 6.66 -8.95
C LYS A 574 -30.89 7.33 -7.60
N ARG A 575 -32.02 7.06 -6.94
CA ARG A 575 -32.31 7.62 -5.60
C ARG A 575 -31.33 7.06 -4.57
N GLN A 576 -31.05 5.76 -4.63
CA GLN A 576 -30.06 5.11 -3.77
C GLN A 576 -28.68 5.74 -3.95
N SER A 577 -28.18 5.88 -5.17
CA SER A 577 -26.90 6.55 -5.47
C SER A 577 -26.83 7.97 -4.90
N THR A 578 -27.94 8.73 -4.98
CA THR A 578 -28.00 10.10 -4.43
C THR A 578 -27.85 10.11 -2.90
N ILE A 579 -28.42 9.13 -2.21
CA ILE A 579 -28.30 9.01 -0.75
C ILE A 579 -26.91 8.49 -0.37
N GLU A 580 -26.36 7.55 -1.14
CA GLU A 580 -24.99 7.07 -0.97
C GLU A 580 -23.96 8.22 -1.07
N GLU A 581 -24.11 9.10 -2.06
CA GLU A 581 -23.26 10.29 -2.22
C GLU A 581 -23.34 11.22 -1.00
N LYS A 582 -24.55 11.52 -0.52
CA LYS A 582 -24.75 12.35 0.69
C LYS A 582 -24.18 11.71 1.95
N LEU A 583 -24.33 10.39 2.09
CA LEU A 583 -23.77 9.63 3.20
C LEU A 583 -22.25 9.68 3.17
N GLN A 584 -21.64 9.50 1.99
CA GLN A 584 -20.19 9.62 1.81
C GLN A 584 -19.68 11.00 2.15
N ASP A 585 -20.36 12.08 1.71
CA ASP A 585 -19.99 13.46 2.05
C ASP A 585 -20.07 13.71 3.56
N THR A 586 -21.10 13.17 4.21
CA THR A 586 -21.26 13.30 5.67
C THR A 586 -20.13 12.58 6.39
N ILE A 587 -19.83 11.33 6.02
CA ILE A 587 -18.76 10.52 6.60
C ILE A 587 -17.39 11.16 6.35
N ALA A 588 -17.15 11.72 5.16
CA ALA A 588 -15.90 12.38 4.80
C ALA A 588 -15.56 13.54 5.75
N SER A 589 -16.57 14.24 6.30
CA SER A 589 -16.34 15.33 7.25
C SER A 589 -15.82 14.87 8.63
N TYR A 590 -16.04 13.60 9.00
CA TYR A 590 -15.51 13.00 10.24
C TYR A 590 -14.12 12.37 10.08
N MET A 591 -13.57 12.32 8.86
CA MET A 591 -12.30 11.64 8.60
C MET A 591 -11.09 12.21 9.36
N PRO A 592 -10.96 13.52 9.59
CA PRO A 592 -9.88 14.06 10.42
C PRO A 592 -9.89 13.48 11.84
N VAL A 593 -11.07 13.39 12.45
CA VAL A 593 -11.24 12.83 13.82
C VAL A 593 -10.90 11.32 13.84
N ILE A 594 -11.25 10.60 12.77
CA ILE A 594 -10.90 9.18 12.62
C ILE A 594 -9.38 9.00 12.47
N GLU A 595 -8.70 9.92 11.79
CA GLU A 595 -7.23 9.91 11.69
C GLU A 595 -6.54 10.14 13.03
N ASP A 596 -7.10 10.99 13.89
CA ASP A 596 -6.56 11.20 15.24
C ASP A 596 -6.64 9.89 16.04
N VAL A 597 -7.79 9.21 16.03
CA VAL A 597 -7.95 7.90 16.70
C VAL A 597 -7.03 6.83 16.10
N LYS A 598 -6.85 6.86 14.78
CA LYS A 598 -5.95 5.95 14.08
C LYS A 598 -4.54 6.05 14.66
N GLU A 599 -4.03 7.25 14.93
CA GLU A 599 -2.68 7.42 15.50
C GLU A 599 -2.53 6.76 16.87
N TYR A 600 -3.51 6.94 17.76
CA TYR A 600 -3.52 6.32 19.09
C TYR A 600 -3.61 4.79 19.00
N ILE A 601 -4.51 4.25 18.18
CA ILE A 601 -4.67 2.79 18.00
C ILE A 601 -3.40 2.17 17.39
N THR A 602 -2.82 2.84 16.39
CA THR A 602 -1.58 2.39 15.73
C THR A 602 -0.44 2.31 16.74
N THR A 603 -0.28 3.35 17.55
CA THR A 603 0.75 3.42 18.59
C THR A 603 0.54 2.35 19.67
N LEU A 604 -0.71 2.13 20.09
CA LEU A 604 -1.09 1.09 21.03
C LEU A 604 -0.77 -0.32 20.51
N ASP A 605 -1.09 -0.61 19.24
CA ASP A 605 -0.80 -1.91 18.60
C ASP A 605 0.70 -2.22 18.59
N ILE A 606 1.55 -1.21 18.38
CA ILE A 606 3.01 -1.39 18.48
C ILE A 606 3.43 -1.77 19.89
N PHE A 607 2.99 -1.05 20.91
CA PHE A 607 3.39 -1.36 22.29
C PHE A 607 2.95 -2.75 22.72
N ILE A 608 1.74 -3.15 22.33
CA ILE A 608 1.21 -4.51 22.56
C ILE A 608 2.01 -5.55 21.78
N SER A 609 2.38 -5.26 20.53
CA SER A 609 3.24 -6.13 19.70
C SER A 609 4.60 -6.35 20.36
N LEU A 610 5.26 -5.27 20.79
CA LEU A 610 6.55 -5.32 21.45
C LEU A 610 6.47 -6.09 22.78
N ALA A 611 5.45 -5.82 23.61
CA ALA A 611 5.20 -6.56 24.85
C ALA A 611 4.94 -8.05 24.60
N HIS A 612 4.24 -8.40 23.52
CA HIS A 612 4.05 -9.79 23.12
C HIS A 612 5.39 -10.47 22.79
N VAL A 613 6.28 -9.81 22.05
CA VAL A 613 7.62 -10.34 21.74
C VAL A 613 8.47 -10.53 22.99
N VAL A 614 8.38 -9.62 23.97
CA VAL A 614 9.07 -9.78 25.26
C VAL A 614 8.67 -11.07 25.99
N LEU A 615 7.37 -11.37 25.97
CA LEU A 615 6.79 -12.51 26.71
C LEU A 615 6.94 -13.85 25.99
N GLU A 616 6.89 -13.87 24.65
CA GLU A 616 7.02 -15.10 23.85
C GLU A 616 8.48 -15.51 23.60
N ALA A 617 9.44 -14.66 23.96
CA ALA A 617 10.86 -14.97 23.81
C ALA A 617 11.25 -16.23 24.61
N PRO A 618 12.25 -17.03 24.14
CA PRO A 618 12.68 -18.24 24.84
C PRO A 618 13.08 -18.00 26.30
N ILE A 619 13.73 -16.86 26.55
CA ILE A 619 13.89 -16.29 27.89
C ILE A 619 13.47 -14.82 27.80
N GLN A 620 12.55 -14.44 28.67
CA GLN A 620 11.94 -13.11 28.73
C GLN A 620 12.99 -12.00 28.66
N TYR A 621 12.74 -11.02 27.79
CA TYR A 621 13.63 -9.88 27.62
C TYR A 621 13.56 -8.96 28.84
N GLN A 622 14.66 -8.29 29.14
CA GLN A 622 14.82 -7.45 30.32
C GLN A 622 14.81 -5.98 29.94
N ARG A 623 14.20 -5.15 30.78
CA ARG A 623 14.18 -3.70 30.62
C ARG A 623 15.61 -3.13 30.75
N PRO A 624 16.18 -2.50 29.71
CA PRO A 624 17.51 -1.90 29.81
C PRO A 624 17.45 -0.56 30.55
N THR A 625 18.50 -0.25 31.31
CA THR A 625 18.71 1.09 31.87
C THR A 625 19.38 1.96 30.82
N VAL A 626 18.63 2.91 30.26
CA VAL A 626 19.17 3.85 29.26
C VAL A 626 19.77 5.06 29.98
N LEU A 627 20.99 5.40 29.61
CA LEU A 627 21.77 6.47 30.23
C LEU A 627 21.92 7.65 29.25
N PRO A 628 22.11 8.88 29.76
CA PRO A 628 22.48 10.02 28.93
C PRO A 628 23.74 9.74 28.09
N ARG A 629 23.85 10.45 26.97
CA ARG A 629 24.93 10.29 25.99
C ARG A 629 26.32 10.48 26.62
N GLU A 630 26.45 11.40 27.55
CA GLU A 630 27.72 11.82 28.16
C GLU A 630 28.36 10.73 29.01
N LYS A 631 27.58 9.75 29.48
CA LYS A 631 28.10 8.63 30.27
C LYS A 631 28.97 7.70 29.42
N GLY A 632 28.61 7.49 28.16
CA GLY A 632 29.40 6.69 27.22
C GLY A 632 29.58 5.20 27.60
N ILE A 633 28.65 4.60 28.35
CA ILE A 633 28.74 3.22 28.85
C ILE A 633 27.88 2.29 28.00
N MET A 634 28.36 1.06 27.76
CA MET A 634 27.56 -0.06 27.25
C MET A 634 27.98 -1.32 28.02
N GLU A 635 27.17 -1.69 29.01
CA GLU A 635 27.36 -2.90 29.81
C GLU A 635 26.14 -3.80 29.62
N ILE A 636 26.32 -4.96 29.02
CA ILE A 636 25.27 -5.96 28.82
C ILE A 636 25.78 -7.31 29.30
N LYS A 637 25.08 -7.91 30.27
CA LYS A 637 25.40 -9.24 30.79
C LYS A 637 24.49 -10.28 30.18
N GLY A 638 25.07 -11.39 29.75
CA GLY A 638 24.36 -12.50 29.13
C GLY A 638 23.61 -12.11 27.86
N ALA A 639 24.21 -11.28 27.01
CA ALA A 639 23.62 -10.79 25.77
C ALA A 639 23.41 -11.93 24.76
N ARG A 640 22.23 -11.95 24.14
CA ARG A 640 21.85 -12.92 23.12
C ARG A 640 21.44 -12.22 21.83
N HIS A 641 21.64 -12.87 20.68
CA HIS A 641 21.23 -12.30 19.40
C HIS A 641 19.74 -12.58 19.16
N PRO A 642 18.88 -11.55 19.11
CA PRO A 642 17.42 -11.71 19.17
C PRO A 642 16.85 -12.57 18.04
N THR A 643 17.37 -12.46 16.82
CA THR A 643 16.88 -13.25 15.67
C THR A 643 17.49 -14.65 15.55
N LEU A 644 18.63 -14.91 16.19
CA LEU A 644 19.28 -16.22 16.14
C LEU A 644 18.84 -17.13 17.29
N GLU A 645 18.45 -16.54 18.42
CA GLU A 645 17.98 -17.29 19.57
C GLU A 645 16.61 -17.93 19.35
N THR A 646 15.73 -17.28 18.58
CA THR A 646 14.41 -17.80 18.22
C THR A 646 14.48 -18.92 17.16
N HIS A 647 15.65 -19.18 16.61
CA HIS A 647 15.84 -20.23 15.62
C HIS A 647 15.87 -21.61 16.31
N ASN A 648 14.81 -22.40 16.13
CA ASN A 648 14.65 -23.74 16.75
C ASN A 648 15.82 -24.72 16.54
N SER A 649 16.68 -24.48 15.53
CA SER A 649 17.82 -25.32 15.19
C SER A 649 19.15 -24.87 15.81
N VAL A 650 19.17 -23.77 16.57
CA VAL A 650 20.40 -23.15 17.07
C VAL A 650 20.32 -22.96 18.59
N SER A 651 21.28 -23.53 19.31
CA SER A 651 21.51 -23.19 20.72
C SER A 651 22.42 -21.96 20.78
N PHE A 652 21.91 -20.83 21.25
CA PHE A 652 22.69 -19.60 21.37
C PHE A 652 23.41 -19.54 22.72
N ILE A 653 24.71 -19.23 22.71
CA ILE A 653 25.50 -19.05 23.93
C ILE A 653 25.57 -17.55 24.27
N PRO A 654 25.13 -17.12 25.47
CA PRO A 654 25.13 -15.72 25.85
C PRO A 654 26.55 -15.17 26.02
N ASN A 655 26.77 -13.90 25.67
CA ASN A 655 28.07 -13.23 25.80
C ASN A 655 27.93 -11.90 26.56
N ASP A 656 28.94 -11.52 27.32
CA ASP A 656 28.98 -10.21 27.97
C ASP A 656 29.59 -9.16 27.04
N ILE A 657 29.08 -7.93 27.12
CA ILE A 657 29.58 -6.77 26.39
C ILE A 657 29.89 -5.67 27.39
N HIS A 658 31.10 -5.14 27.36
CA HIS A 658 31.52 -4.02 28.21
C HIS A 658 32.34 -3.01 27.42
N LEU A 659 31.78 -1.83 27.20
CA LEU A 659 32.47 -0.67 26.65
C LEU A 659 32.25 0.51 27.60
N ASP A 660 33.33 1.21 27.92
CA ASP A 660 33.31 2.37 28.80
C ASP A 660 34.15 3.46 28.17
N GLN A 661 33.56 4.63 27.95
CA GLN A 661 34.25 5.76 27.35
C GLN A 661 35.48 6.22 28.15
N SER A 662 35.50 5.98 29.47
CA SER A 662 36.60 6.34 30.35
C SER A 662 37.76 5.32 30.36
N ALA A 663 37.52 4.09 29.89
CA ALA A 663 38.49 3.00 30.00
C ALA A 663 38.63 2.16 28.73
N GLN A 664 37.54 1.60 28.21
CA GLN A 664 37.51 0.64 27.12
C GLN A 664 36.62 1.13 25.95
N ILE A 665 37.17 2.02 25.13
CA ILE A 665 36.49 2.56 23.94
C ILE A 665 36.59 1.67 22.70
N PHE A 666 37.57 0.76 22.65
CA PHE A 666 37.88 -0.04 21.47
C PHE A 666 38.20 -1.48 21.85
N GLN A 667 37.47 -2.43 21.27
CA GLN A 667 37.68 -3.85 21.47
C GLN A 667 38.29 -4.51 20.22
N LEU A 668 39.47 -5.10 20.35
CA LEU A 668 40.06 -5.93 19.32
C LEU A 668 39.61 -7.39 19.49
N ILE A 669 38.71 -7.85 18.63
CA ILE A 669 38.13 -9.20 18.71
C ILE A 669 38.85 -10.11 17.72
N THR A 670 39.55 -11.12 18.25
CA THR A 670 40.28 -12.13 17.46
C THR A 670 39.71 -13.52 17.72
N GLY A 671 40.01 -14.47 16.83
CA GLY A 671 39.52 -15.84 16.93
C GLY A 671 39.36 -16.52 15.57
N PRO A 672 39.10 -17.84 15.54
CA PRO A 672 38.97 -18.60 14.31
C PRO A 672 37.77 -18.14 13.47
N ASN A 673 37.81 -18.41 12.17
CA ASN A 673 36.64 -18.22 11.31
C ASN A 673 35.49 -19.11 11.77
N MET A 674 34.25 -18.64 11.61
CA MET A 674 33.04 -19.26 12.17
C MET A 674 32.96 -19.31 13.71
N GLY A 675 33.92 -18.73 14.44
CA GLY A 675 33.87 -18.62 15.89
C GLY A 675 32.90 -17.57 16.44
N GLY A 676 31.95 -17.06 15.63
CA GLY A 676 30.93 -16.10 16.10
C GLY A 676 31.35 -14.63 16.21
N LYS A 677 32.58 -14.25 15.80
CA LYS A 677 33.07 -12.86 15.88
C LYS A 677 32.13 -11.84 15.24
N SER A 678 31.67 -12.11 14.01
CA SER A 678 30.72 -11.25 13.29
C SER A 678 29.35 -11.22 13.95
N THR A 679 28.92 -12.33 14.55
CA THR A 679 27.66 -12.40 15.30
C THR A 679 27.72 -11.54 16.56
N TYR A 680 28.84 -11.55 17.28
CA TYR A 680 29.05 -10.73 18.48
C TYR A 680 28.97 -9.23 18.18
N ILE A 681 29.68 -8.74 17.14
CA ILE A 681 29.66 -7.31 16.79
C ILE A 681 28.29 -6.85 16.29
N ARG A 682 27.58 -7.69 15.51
CA ARG A 682 26.22 -7.39 15.03
C ARG A 682 25.23 -7.37 16.18
N MET A 683 25.35 -8.32 17.11
CA MET A 683 24.55 -8.36 18.33
C MET A 683 24.72 -7.07 19.15
N ALA A 684 25.96 -6.60 19.35
CA ALA A 684 26.21 -5.35 20.07
C ALA A 684 25.48 -4.15 19.44
N GLY A 685 25.62 -3.95 18.13
CA GLY A 685 24.93 -2.87 17.41
C GLY A 685 23.41 -3.02 17.45
N LEU A 686 22.90 -4.24 17.33
CA LEU A 686 21.46 -4.53 17.33
C LEU A 686 20.83 -4.25 18.69
N LEU A 687 21.51 -4.57 19.79
CA LEU A 687 21.03 -4.29 21.14
C LEU A 687 21.03 -2.79 21.46
N GLN A 688 22.03 -2.05 20.99
CA GLN A 688 22.03 -0.58 21.08
C GLN A 688 20.85 0.02 20.31
N HIS A 689 20.61 -0.48 19.10
CA HIS A 689 19.50 -0.06 18.25
C HIS A 689 18.13 -0.34 18.90
N MET A 690 17.91 -1.56 19.38
CA MET A 690 16.68 -1.96 20.07
C MET A 690 16.42 -1.12 21.33
N ALA A 691 17.46 -0.82 22.12
CA ALA A 691 17.33 0.00 23.32
C ALA A 691 16.81 1.41 22.99
N GLN A 692 17.30 2.02 21.91
CA GLN A 692 16.88 3.35 21.46
C GLN A 692 15.55 3.36 20.69
N ILE A 693 15.05 2.21 20.23
CA ILE A 693 13.63 2.08 19.83
C ILE A 693 12.70 2.17 21.05
N GLY A 694 13.21 1.83 22.24
CA GLY A 694 12.47 1.71 23.49
C GLY A 694 12.14 0.26 23.87
N MET A 695 12.78 -0.73 23.24
CA MET A 695 12.47 -2.15 23.41
C MET A 695 13.29 -2.80 24.54
N PHE A 696 12.73 -3.84 25.16
CA PHE A 696 13.45 -4.67 26.13
C PHE A 696 14.47 -5.57 25.41
N LEU A 697 15.55 -5.96 26.09
CA LEU A 697 16.68 -6.64 25.46
C LEU A 697 16.81 -8.11 25.88
N PRO A 698 17.25 -9.01 24.97
CA PRO A 698 17.57 -10.40 25.27
C PRO A 698 18.87 -10.52 26.09
N CYS A 699 18.84 -10.12 27.35
CA CYS A 699 19.98 -10.14 28.26
C CYS A 699 19.57 -10.51 29.69
N THR A 700 20.54 -10.63 30.60
CA THR A 700 20.30 -10.72 32.05
C THR A 700 20.18 -9.33 32.68
N SER A 701 21.04 -8.41 32.27
CA SER A 701 20.98 -7.00 32.68
C SER A 701 21.66 -6.14 31.62
N ALA A 702 21.17 -4.92 31.39
CA ALA A 702 21.74 -4.00 30.40
C ALA A 702 21.71 -2.55 30.88
N SER A 703 22.83 -1.86 30.68
CA SER A 703 23.01 -0.42 30.90
C SER A 703 23.67 0.18 29.66
N LEU A 704 22.96 1.03 28.92
CA LEU A 704 23.44 1.59 27.65
C LEU A 704 23.26 3.09 27.59
N SER A 705 24.31 3.82 27.21
CA SER A 705 24.24 5.23 26.84
C SER A 705 23.66 5.42 25.44
N ILE A 706 22.88 6.48 25.26
CA ILE A 706 22.37 6.89 23.94
C ILE A 706 23.52 7.17 22.97
N ARG A 707 23.40 6.68 21.73
CA ARG A 707 24.37 6.89 20.64
C ARG A 707 23.71 7.57 19.44
N ASP A 708 24.44 8.49 18.82
CA ASP A 708 23.96 9.31 17.71
C ASP A 708 24.02 8.61 16.35
N CYS A 709 24.90 7.62 16.20
CA CYS A 709 24.98 6.84 14.98
C CYS A 709 25.42 5.40 15.23
N ILE A 710 25.02 4.51 14.32
CA ILE A 710 25.60 3.18 14.15
C ILE A 710 26.11 3.10 12.71
N LEU A 711 27.40 2.90 12.57
CA LEU A 711 28.09 2.75 11.28
C LEU A 711 28.67 1.35 11.21
N ALA A 712 28.53 0.69 10.08
CA ALA A 712 29.02 -0.68 9.94
C ALA A 712 29.89 -0.84 8.70
N ARG A 713 31.04 -1.50 8.89
CA ARG A 713 31.91 -1.93 7.79
C ARG A 713 32.11 -3.44 7.88
N VAL A 714 31.09 -4.19 7.46
CA VAL A 714 31.06 -5.66 7.63
C VAL A 714 31.18 -6.36 6.26
N GLY A 715 32.43 -6.57 5.82
CA GLY A 715 32.77 -7.47 4.71
C GLY A 715 32.70 -6.87 3.28
N ALA A 716 33.33 -7.57 2.33
CA ALA A 716 33.48 -7.20 0.92
C ALA A 716 32.45 -7.88 -0.03
N ALA A 717 31.49 -8.63 0.54
CA ALA A 717 30.54 -9.43 -0.24
C ALA A 717 29.53 -8.58 -1.03
N ASP A 718 29.34 -7.31 -0.64
CA ASP A 718 28.24 -6.47 -1.12
C ASP A 718 28.49 -5.76 -2.46
N TYR A 719 29.70 -5.87 -3.02
CA TYR A 719 30.07 -5.12 -4.24
C TYR A 719 30.39 -5.99 -5.46
N GLN A 720 30.35 -7.33 -5.34
CA GLN A 720 30.63 -8.22 -6.48
C GLN A 720 29.65 -8.02 -7.65
N CYS A 721 28.40 -7.61 -7.38
CA CYS A 721 27.39 -7.38 -8.42
C CYS A 721 27.59 -6.08 -9.22
N ARG A 722 28.52 -5.18 -8.86
CA ARG A 722 28.66 -3.85 -9.50
C ARG A 722 30.01 -3.59 -10.19
N GLY A 723 30.86 -4.61 -10.37
CA GLY A 723 32.06 -4.49 -11.21
C GLY A 723 33.16 -3.55 -10.68
N GLY A 724 33.04 -3.04 -9.44
CA GLY A 724 34.07 -2.27 -8.76
C GLY A 724 35.09 -3.17 -8.05
N SER A 725 36.34 -2.70 -7.93
CA SER A 725 37.37 -3.41 -7.15
C SER A 725 36.93 -3.52 -5.69
N THR A 726 36.94 -4.74 -5.14
CA THR A 726 36.66 -5.03 -3.72
C THR A 726 37.60 -4.33 -2.74
N PHE A 727 38.70 -3.75 -3.22
CA PHE A 727 39.62 -2.94 -2.42
C PHE A 727 39.27 -1.45 -2.42
N MET A 728 38.57 -0.96 -3.46
CA MET A 728 38.10 0.43 -3.57
C MET A 728 36.69 0.65 -3.00
N ALA A 729 35.83 -0.37 -3.10
CA ALA A 729 34.51 -0.39 -2.50
C ALA A 729 34.59 -0.59 -0.98
#